data_AF-A0A4S8MZG6-F1
#
_entry.id   AF-A0A4S8MZG6-F1
#
_cell.length_a   1.000
_cell.length_b   1.000
_cell.length_c   1.000
_cell.angle_alpha   90.00
_cell.angle_beta   90.00
_cell.angle_gamma   90.00
#
_symmetry.space_group_name_H-M   'P 1'
#
loop_
_entity.id
_entity.type
_entity.pdbx_description
1 polymer ?
#
loop_
_entity_poly.entity_id
_entity_poly.type
_entity_poly.pdbx_seq_one_letter_code
_entity_poly.pdbx_strand_id
1 'polypeptide(L)'
;MIGRLKLWAALTALAILLTGCTGGEEPGASSPARATEAARVPELPEAWTSTAVDPYRIRSVLAVGDVVLVSTDRTVVALDAATGERQWRLPSVGVCGRPEPTGDGRVVVALSPRGEAKGRQRRAECTTLALVDAGSGKVAWQRNVGSIWGNTDGEQHAIAVGRRAITAREDTVCGGLRRFDLRTGRPLPSLAPVGNDGYACDSWAFDGRWIAQEETPDFGDADVLTPYDADSGRRVFSRPFPDLALGEHIYSADPLVLDISDHGHRLLWTVDPTNGKLLEPISEQWTDNRFDTDTAPLGMDGDTVLVDHGSQVSGYSLAGLSGGTPVTTAFPANGQFLGTGDGLIAATQLVDDGALGQMVLTRHAADDVADVEVLGATEGRTFAGVAGDLVLVQAQEELVAHALPAPGAGPDVPEDLDIPWDVEPALQGYDESRWEDGDVRPGDVEDCRLSDATLRTLGFHRLDLPRPARCEWVETVEPHGTRRELSITTIVGGPLAGDGGNATDEARERLASIHRNGVAGSAIFDPLATKAVRLPGVGDEAWLVHGAGLGARDTNVGLLVRVRNVVVHLTMQQTTESYETSGLATPYAIEEGAWAALEETFEGAGLTLTRPTPDVPDVPALKRRPDLCRLLGPSVAGLVPGVAGKDLRPKGDAERRVAGCAWNTGGADGNHDGVQVSLHATASSTLTGTSGVGLARRAWTYTAKALDDADDNRTVDGLGERARVVGWDATWLQGRVGDAKKWQAARVDVRRRNLTVTVVVQLHGLSTDTLEERAIALARDALATQGG
;
A
#
# COMPACT_ATOMS: atom_id res chain seq x y z
N MET A 1 -1.95 -53.76 6.13
CA MET A 1 -2.47 -53.41 7.48
C MET A 1 -3.55 -52.35 7.24
N ILE A 2 -4.84 -52.63 7.08
CA ILE A 2 -5.84 -53.28 7.96
C ILE A 2 -5.86 -52.70 9.39
N GLY A 3 -6.94 -51.96 9.70
CA GLY A 3 -7.40 -51.62 11.07
C GLY A 3 -7.94 -50.18 11.16
N ARG A 4 -9.22 -49.90 10.81
CA ARG A 4 -10.46 -49.98 11.63
C ARG A 4 -10.55 -48.99 12.81
N LEU A 5 -11.55 -48.09 12.77
CA LEU A 5 -12.62 -47.82 13.78
C LEU A 5 -13.46 -46.61 13.28
N LYS A 6 -14.65 -46.75 12.67
CA LYS A 6 -16.03 -46.79 13.23
C LYS A 6 -16.25 -45.88 14.46
N LEU A 7 -16.95 -44.73 14.38
CA LEU A 7 -18.40 -44.47 14.19
C LEU A 7 -19.19 -44.58 15.50
N TRP A 8 -19.71 -43.47 16.03
CA TRP A 8 -20.99 -43.35 16.77
C TRP A 8 -21.49 -41.90 16.76
N ALA A 9 -22.81 -41.78 16.57
CA ALA A 9 -23.60 -40.56 16.50
C ALA A 9 -24.64 -40.55 17.63
N ALA A 10 -25.26 -39.37 17.82
CA ALA A 10 -26.66 -39.13 18.26
C ALA A 10 -26.89 -38.40 19.61
N LEU A 11 -27.46 -37.18 19.47
CA LEU A 11 -28.72 -36.65 20.05
C LEU A 11 -28.96 -36.68 21.58
N THR A 12 -29.18 -35.48 22.17
CA THR A 12 -30.35 -35.19 23.03
C THR A 12 -30.71 -33.69 23.03
N ALA A 13 -32.01 -33.40 23.04
CA ALA A 13 -32.63 -32.07 23.10
C ALA A 13 -33.28 -31.77 24.48
N LEU A 14 -33.45 -30.47 24.78
CA LEU A 14 -34.56 -29.79 25.48
C LEU A 14 -34.93 -30.10 26.96
N ALA A 15 -34.87 -29.08 27.84
CA ALA A 15 -35.82 -28.77 28.94
C ALA A 15 -35.38 -27.47 29.67
N ILE A 16 -35.99 -26.30 29.45
CA ILE A 16 -37.05 -25.64 30.27
C ILE A 16 -36.81 -25.68 31.79
N LEU A 17 -36.49 -24.53 32.39
CA LEU A 17 -36.89 -24.18 33.76
C LEU A 17 -37.31 -22.71 33.86
N LEU A 18 -38.53 -22.55 34.36
CA LEU A 18 -39.22 -21.32 34.75
C LEU A 18 -38.87 -20.95 36.19
N THR A 19 -38.51 -19.68 36.41
CA THR A 19 -38.67 -18.94 37.68
C THR A 19 -38.87 -17.47 37.27
N GLY A 20 -39.95 -16.74 37.53
CA GLY A 20 -40.89 -16.84 38.64
C GLY A 20 -40.53 -15.84 39.75
N CYS A 21 -40.58 -14.53 39.48
CA CYS A 21 -40.60 -13.48 40.51
C CYS A 21 -41.50 -12.34 40.04
N THR A 22 -42.66 -12.25 40.70
CA THR A 22 -43.61 -11.14 40.66
C THR A 22 -43.23 -10.12 41.73
N GLY A 23 -43.01 -8.86 41.34
CA GLY A 23 -42.78 -7.74 42.25
C GLY A 23 -43.01 -6.45 41.49
N GLY A 24 -44.23 -5.90 41.63
CA GLY A 24 -44.66 -4.70 40.93
C GLY A 24 -44.20 -3.42 41.63
N GLU A 25 -43.51 -2.58 40.87
CA GLU A 25 -43.55 -1.13 41.00
C GLU A 25 -44.02 -0.59 39.66
N GLU A 26 -45.17 0.09 39.63
CA GLU A 26 -45.72 0.74 38.44
C GLU A 26 -44.78 1.87 38.01
N PRO A 27 -44.08 1.76 36.86
CA PRO A 27 -43.38 2.90 36.29
C PRO A 27 -44.45 3.85 35.79
N GLY A 28 -44.44 5.09 36.29
CA GLY A 28 -45.31 6.15 35.78
C GLY A 28 -45.21 6.17 34.26
N ALA A 29 -46.36 6.10 33.59
CA ALA A 29 -46.48 6.06 32.14
C ALA A 29 -45.68 7.22 31.53
N SER A 30 -44.45 6.92 31.10
CA SER A 30 -43.72 7.73 30.15
C SER A 30 -44.65 7.83 28.94
N SER A 31 -45.03 9.06 28.60
CA SER A 31 -45.74 9.31 27.33
C SER A 31 -44.96 8.56 26.26
N PRO A 32 -45.61 7.73 25.42
CA PRO A 32 -44.91 7.06 24.34
C PRO A 32 -44.21 8.18 23.58
N ALA A 33 -42.88 8.19 23.63
CA ALA A 33 -42.09 9.00 22.74
C ALA A 33 -42.68 8.69 21.37
N ARG A 34 -43.25 9.70 20.72
CA ARG A 34 -43.68 9.55 19.33
C ARG A 34 -42.44 9.00 18.65
N ALA A 35 -42.49 7.73 18.22
CA ALA A 35 -41.56 7.24 17.24
C ALA A 35 -41.72 8.21 16.08
N THR A 36 -40.79 9.15 16.00
CA THR A 36 -40.65 10.03 14.85
C THR A 36 -40.44 9.06 13.72
N GLU A 37 -41.46 8.94 12.87
CA GLU A 37 -41.39 8.13 11.66
C GLU A 37 -40.14 8.59 10.92
N ALA A 38 -39.11 7.74 10.93
CA ALA A 38 -37.80 8.09 10.38
C ALA A 38 -38.00 8.65 8.98
N ALA A 39 -37.35 9.77 8.68
CA ALA A 39 -37.43 10.40 7.37
C ALA A 39 -37.10 9.37 6.28
N ARG A 40 -38.10 9.00 5.48
CA ARG A 40 -37.93 8.02 4.39
C ARG A 40 -37.57 8.76 3.12
N VAL A 41 -36.40 8.45 2.56
CA VAL A 41 -36.03 8.89 1.22
C VAL A 41 -36.83 8.06 0.20
N PRO A 42 -37.51 8.70 -0.79
CA PRO A 42 -38.23 7.97 -1.83
C PRO A 42 -37.31 6.99 -2.57
N GLU A 43 -37.83 5.81 -2.88
CA GLU A 43 -37.10 4.84 -3.69
C GLU A 43 -36.84 5.37 -5.10
N LEU A 44 -35.66 5.06 -5.65
CA LEU A 44 -35.38 5.35 -7.04
C LEU A 44 -36.31 4.53 -7.94
N PRO A 45 -36.89 5.14 -8.99
CA PRO A 45 -37.73 4.41 -9.93
C PRO A 45 -36.92 3.29 -10.59
N GLU A 46 -37.43 2.06 -10.46
CA GLU A 46 -36.91 0.93 -11.23
C GLU A 46 -37.11 1.23 -12.72
N ALA A 47 -36.00 1.24 -13.47
CA ALA A 47 -36.02 1.37 -14.92
C ALA A 47 -36.32 0.01 -15.57
N TRP A 48 -35.60 -1.03 -15.11
CA TRP A 48 -35.79 -2.40 -15.55
C TRP A 48 -35.10 -3.40 -14.62
N THR A 49 -35.50 -4.67 -14.74
CA THR A 49 -34.87 -5.82 -14.08
C THR A 49 -34.48 -6.87 -15.12
N SER A 50 -33.28 -7.45 -14.98
CA SER A 50 -32.73 -8.41 -15.95
C SER A 50 -32.16 -9.67 -15.29
N THR A 51 -32.64 -10.83 -15.75
CA THR A 51 -32.11 -12.17 -15.42
C THR A 51 -31.05 -12.66 -16.41
N ALA A 52 -30.63 -11.80 -17.35
CA ALA A 52 -29.70 -12.17 -18.42
C ALA A 52 -28.24 -12.33 -17.95
N VAL A 53 -27.94 -11.81 -16.76
CA VAL A 53 -26.61 -11.77 -16.14
C VAL A 53 -26.63 -12.60 -14.86
N ASP A 54 -25.50 -13.24 -14.55
CA ASP A 54 -25.27 -13.90 -13.26
C ASP A 54 -24.76 -12.82 -12.28
N PRO A 55 -25.57 -12.34 -11.32
CA PRO A 55 -25.27 -11.13 -10.56
C PRO A 55 -24.07 -11.30 -9.62
N TYR A 56 -23.81 -12.51 -9.11
CA TYR A 56 -22.75 -12.78 -8.13
C TYR A 56 -21.32 -12.70 -8.66
N ARG A 57 -21.14 -12.35 -9.93
CA ARG A 57 -19.84 -12.37 -10.61
C ARG A 57 -19.61 -11.15 -11.49
N ILE A 58 -20.35 -10.07 -11.28
CA ILE A 58 -20.14 -8.84 -12.04
C ILE A 58 -18.81 -8.23 -11.60
N ARG A 59 -17.93 -8.00 -12.58
CA ARG A 59 -16.63 -7.35 -12.39
C ARG A 59 -16.66 -5.87 -12.76
N SER A 60 -17.45 -5.52 -13.76
CA SER A 60 -17.59 -4.13 -14.23
C SER A 60 -18.85 -3.93 -15.04
N VAL A 61 -19.32 -2.68 -15.05
CA VAL A 61 -20.37 -2.17 -15.93
C VAL A 61 -19.82 -1.01 -16.78
N LEU A 62 -20.27 -0.90 -18.03
CA LEU A 62 -19.88 0.17 -18.94
C LEU A 62 -21.04 0.52 -19.87
N ALA A 63 -21.39 1.81 -19.95
CA ALA A 63 -22.30 2.31 -20.97
C ALA A 63 -21.55 2.60 -22.28
N VAL A 64 -22.09 2.14 -23.41
CA VAL A 64 -21.59 2.44 -24.76
C VAL A 64 -22.77 2.73 -25.68
N GLY A 65 -23.10 4.01 -25.83
CA GLY A 65 -24.34 4.42 -26.51
C GLY A 65 -25.57 3.90 -25.73
N ASP A 66 -26.53 3.31 -26.44
CA ASP A 66 -27.77 2.77 -25.86
C ASP A 66 -27.62 1.35 -25.26
N VAL A 67 -26.38 0.92 -24.99
CA VAL A 67 -26.07 -0.42 -24.49
C VAL A 67 -25.33 -0.34 -23.16
N VAL A 68 -25.76 -1.14 -22.20
CA VAL A 68 -25.02 -1.43 -20.98
C VAL A 68 -24.29 -2.76 -21.12
N LEU A 69 -22.97 -2.71 -21.05
CA LEU A 69 -22.11 -3.89 -21.03
C LEU A 69 -21.85 -4.30 -19.59
N VAL A 70 -22.19 -5.55 -19.28
CA VAL A 70 -21.95 -6.15 -17.97
C VAL A 70 -20.93 -7.26 -18.15
N SER A 71 -19.74 -7.06 -17.58
CA SER A 71 -18.66 -8.03 -17.58
C SER A 71 -18.75 -8.91 -16.34
N THR A 72 -18.72 -10.22 -16.54
CA THR A 72 -18.59 -11.20 -15.45
C THR A 72 -17.33 -12.02 -15.62
N ASP A 73 -16.97 -12.82 -14.62
CA ASP A 73 -15.85 -13.78 -14.71
C ASP A 73 -15.84 -14.59 -16.01
N ARG A 74 -17.01 -14.89 -16.60
CA ARG A 74 -17.13 -15.87 -17.68
C ARG A 74 -17.76 -15.32 -18.95
N THR A 75 -18.34 -14.13 -18.93
CA THR A 75 -19.09 -13.60 -20.06
C THR A 75 -19.14 -12.10 -20.07
N VAL A 76 -19.22 -11.51 -21.26
CA VAL A 76 -19.70 -10.13 -21.43
C VAL A 76 -21.13 -10.20 -21.96
N VAL A 77 -22.05 -9.51 -21.31
CA VAL A 77 -23.46 -9.42 -21.70
C VAL A 77 -23.76 -7.97 -22.06
N ALA A 78 -24.41 -7.76 -23.20
CA ALA A 78 -24.99 -6.46 -23.53
C ALA A 78 -26.47 -6.46 -23.24
N LEU A 79 -26.90 -5.45 -22.51
CA LEU A 79 -28.28 -5.14 -22.22
C LEU A 79 -28.65 -3.85 -22.95
N ASP A 80 -29.87 -3.81 -23.46
CA ASP A 80 -30.49 -2.58 -23.90
C ASP A 80 -30.63 -1.63 -22.71
N ALA A 81 -30.10 -0.41 -22.80
CA ALA A 81 -30.10 0.52 -21.67
C ALA A 81 -31.51 0.92 -21.24
N ALA A 82 -32.48 0.96 -22.17
CA ALA A 82 -33.85 1.38 -21.86
C ALA A 82 -34.70 0.26 -21.26
N THR A 83 -34.47 -1.00 -21.64
CA THR A 83 -35.35 -2.13 -21.31
C THR A 83 -34.72 -3.23 -20.48
N GLY A 84 -33.39 -3.26 -20.34
CA GLY A 84 -32.67 -4.36 -19.70
C GLY A 84 -32.69 -5.67 -20.48
N GLU A 85 -33.28 -5.68 -21.67
CA GLU A 85 -33.34 -6.86 -22.52
C GLU A 85 -31.96 -7.20 -23.07
N ARG A 86 -31.62 -8.49 -23.06
CA ARG A 86 -30.34 -8.96 -23.57
C ARG A 86 -30.28 -8.79 -25.09
N GLN A 87 -29.45 -7.86 -25.55
CA GLN A 87 -29.12 -7.68 -26.96
C GLN A 87 -28.22 -8.82 -27.45
N TRP A 88 -27.15 -9.12 -26.71
CA TRP A 88 -26.24 -10.22 -27.04
C TRP A 88 -25.46 -10.72 -25.82
N ARG A 89 -24.78 -11.87 -26.00
CA ARG A 89 -23.89 -12.46 -25.00
C ARG A 89 -22.66 -13.01 -25.68
N LEU A 90 -21.48 -12.57 -25.22
CA LEU A 90 -20.20 -13.06 -25.67
C LEU A 90 -19.67 -14.09 -24.64
N PRO A 91 -19.73 -15.40 -24.95
CA PRO A 91 -19.25 -16.41 -24.03
C PRO A 91 -17.72 -16.47 -24.00
N SER A 92 -17.13 -16.50 -22.80
CA SER A 92 -15.71 -16.75 -22.58
C SER A 92 -15.49 -17.80 -21.48
N VAL A 93 -14.23 -18.18 -21.24
CA VAL A 93 -13.87 -18.93 -20.00
C VAL A 93 -13.39 -18.00 -18.90
N GLY A 94 -12.87 -16.84 -19.29
CA GLY A 94 -12.43 -15.75 -18.44
C GLY A 94 -12.64 -14.44 -19.20
N VAL A 95 -13.20 -13.40 -18.55
CA VAL A 95 -13.01 -12.02 -19.01
C VAL A 95 -11.91 -11.41 -18.17
N CYS A 96 -10.93 -10.85 -18.86
CA CYS A 96 -9.73 -10.29 -18.27
C CYS A 96 -9.86 -8.77 -18.27
N GLY A 97 -9.92 -8.16 -17.09
CA GLY A 97 -10.11 -6.73 -16.93
C GLY A 97 -11.47 -6.20 -17.39
N ARG A 98 -11.57 -4.87 -17.46
CA ARG A 98 -12.74 -4.13 -17.92
C ARG A 98 -12.76 -4.06 -19.46
N PRO A 99 -13.94 -4.11 -20.11
CA PRO A 99 -14.05 -3.75 -21.53
C PRO A 99 -13.62 -2.29 -21.76
N GLU A 100 -12.79 -2.04 -22.77
CA GLU A 100 -12.26 -0.70 -23.07
C GLU A 100 -12.96 -0.08 -24.28
N PRO A 101 -13.64 1.09 -24.16
CA PRO A 101 -14.34 1.73 -25.26
C PRO A 101 -13.38 2.36 -26.29
N THR A 102 -13.72 2.28 -27.58
CA THR A 102 -12.90 2.82 -28.68
C THR A 102 -13.41 4.17 -29.22
N GLY A 103 -14.47 4.72 -28.62
CA GLY A 103 -15.13 5.97 -29.02
C GLY A 103 -16.03 5.87 -30.26
N ASP A 104 -16.08 4.73 -30.95
CA ASP A 104 -16.92 4.52 -32.15
C ASP A 104 -17.97 3.41 -31.99
N GLY A 105 -18.48 3.25 -30.77
CA GLY A 105 -19.50 2.25 -30.43
C GLY A 105 -18.96 0.83 -30.37
N ARG A 106 -17.63 0.65 -30.29
CA ARG A 106 -16.98 -0.66 -30.15
C ARG A 106 -16.19 -0.72 -28.84
N VAL A 107 -15.89 -1.94 -28.43
CA VAL A 107 -15.12 -2.23 -27.22
C VAL A 107 -14.06 -3.27 -27.48
N VAL A 108 -12.92 -3.08 -26.85
CA VAL A 108 -11.86 -4.09 -26.75
C VAL A 108 -12.13 -4.93 -25.51
N VAL A 109 -12.10 -6.25 -25.68
CA VAL A 109 -12.28 -7.20 -24.58
C VAL A 109 -11.11 -8.17 -24.56
N ALA A 110 -10.46 -8.31 -23.40
CA ALA A 110 -9.49 -9.34 -23.16
C ALA A 110 -10.17 -10.59 -22.59
N LEU A 111 -9.85 -11.75 -23.16
CA LEU A 111 -10.55 -13.01 -22.93
C LEU A 111 -9.54 -14.14 -22.67
N SER A 112 -9.89 -15.04 -21.76
CA SER A 112 -9.26 -16.36 -21.69
C SER A 112 -9.92 -17.29 -22.72
N PRO A 113 -9.14 -18.02 -23.54
CA PRO A 113 -9.66 -18.96 -24.51
C PRO A 113 -10.42 -20.10 -23.82
N ARG A 114 -11.37 -20.69 -24.56
CA ARG A 114 -12.08 -21.91 -24.12
C ARG A 114 -11.12 -23.11 -24.10
N GLY A 115 -10.71 -23.55 -22.91
CA GLY A 115 -9.92 -24.78 -22.73
C GLY A 115 -9.93 -25.25 -21.29
N GLU A 116 -10.11 -26.55 -21.07
CA GLU A 116 -10.05 -27.20 -19.76
C GLU A 116 -8.67 -27.01 -19.13
N ALA A 117 -8.48 -25.96 -18.33
CA ALA A 117 -7.41 -25.94 -17.35
C ALA A 117 -7.64 -27.11 -16.37
N LYS A 118 -7.13 -28.31 -16.71
CA LYS A 118 -7.18 -29.48 -15.84
C LYS A 118 -6.19 -29.28 -14.71
N GLY A 119 -6.69 -28.79 -13.58
CA GLY A 119 -5.94 -28.61 -12.35
C GLY A 119 -6.50 -27.45 -11.55
N ARG A 120 -6.65 -27.61 -10.24
CA ARG A 120 -7.21 -26.60 -9.34
C ARG A 120 -6.39 -25.29 -9.24
N GLN A 121 -5.30 -25.15 -9.99
CA GLN A 121 -4.32 -24.07 -9.82
C GLN A 121 -3.91 -23.33 -11.10
N ARG A 122 -4.38 -23.71 -12.30
CA ARG A 122 -4.11 -22.87 -13.48
C ARG A 122 -5.21 -21.83 -13.61
N ARG A 123 -4.92 -20.62 -13.12
CA ARG A 123 -5.71 -19.42 -13.45
C ARG A 123 -5.81 -19.29 -14.97
N ALA A 124 -6.96 -18.82 -15.44
CA ALA A 124 -7.28 -18.75 -16.86
C ALA A 124 -6.43 -17.64 -17.51
N GLU A 125 -5.38 -18.02 -18.26
CA GLU A 125 -4.48 -17.07 -18.92
C GLU A 125 -5.24 -16.19 -19.93
N CYS A 126 -5.02 -14.89 -19.85
CA CYS A 126 -5.65 -13.90 -20.69
C CYS A 126 -4.99 -13.85 -22.06
N THR A 127 -5.29 -14.81 -22.94
CA THR A 127 -4.50 -14.93 -24.18
C THR A 127 -5.12 -14.31 -25.43
N THR A 128 -6.30 -13.70 -25.33
CA THR A 128 -7.09 -13.30 -26.49
C THR A 128 -7.59 -11.87 -26.37
N LEU A 129 -7.38 -11.07 -27.42
CA LEU A 129 -8.06 -9.78 -27.59
C LEU A 129 -9.14 -9.89 -28.65
N ALA A 130 -10.28 -9.27 -28.41
CA ALA A 130 -11.37 -9.13 -29.37
C ALA A 130 -11.82 -7.67 -29.46
N LEU A 131 -12.06 -7.19 -30.68
CA LEU A 131 -12.81 -5.96 -30.91
C LEU A 131 -14.26 -6.32 -31.23
N VAL A 132 -15.18 -5.81 -30.43
CA VAL A 132 -16.60 -6.17 -30.46
C VAL A 132 -17.42 -4.91 -30.69
N ASP A 133 -18.36 -4.98 -31.63
CA ASP A 133 -19.38 -3.94 -31.78
C ASP A 133 -20.34 -3.98 -30.59
N ALA A 134 -20.44 -2.88 -29.83
CA ALA A 134 -21.18 -2.87 -28.57
C ALA A 134 -22.69 -3.05 -28.79
N GLY A 135 -23.23 -2.54 -29.91
CA GLY A 135 -24.65 -2.68 -30.26
C GLY A 135 -25.05 -4.11 -30.62
N SER A 136 -24.26 -4.78 -31.47
CA SER A 136 -24.63 -6.07 -32.07
C SER A 136 -23.91 -7.28 -31.50
N GLY A 137 -22.84 -7.09 -30.72
CA GLY A 137 -21.98 -8.17 -30.22
C GLY A 137 -21.14 -8.82 -31.31
N LYS A 138 -21.17 -8.26 -32.53
CA LYS A 138 -20.41 -8.78 -33.65
C LYS A 138 -18.93 -8.54 -33.41
N VAL A 139 -18.18 -9.63 -33.31
CA VAL A 139 -16.72 -9.59 -33.23
C VAL A 139 -16.17 -9.14 -34.58
N ALA A 140 -15.60 -7.93 -34.63
CA ALA A 140 -14.95 -7.40 -35.82
C ALA A 140 -13.67 -8.18 -36.14
N TRP A 141 -12.90 -8.50 -35.09
CA TRP A 141 -11.78 -9.42 -35.15
C TRP A 141 -11.47 -9.97 -33.75
N GLN A 142 -10.79 -11.11 -33.72
CA GLN A 142 -10.24 -11.73 -32.52
C GLN A 142 -8.83 -12.24 -32.80
N ARG A 143 -7.92 -12.08 -31.84
CA ARG A 143 -6.51 -12.50 -31.96
C ARG A 143 -6.06 -13.17 -30.69
N ASN A 144 -5.34 -14.29 -30.83
CA ASN A 144 -4.50 -14.79 -29.76
C ASN A 144 -3.26 -13.88 -29.72
N VAL A 145 -3.02 -13.27 -28.57
CA VAL A 145 -1.93 -12.32 -28.36
C VAL A 145 -0.83 -12.87 -27.44
N GLY A 146 -0.84 -14.18 -27.17
CA GLY A 146 -0.03 -14.76 -26.09
C GLY A 146 -0.63 -14.44 -24.72
N SER A 147 -0.07 -15.00 -23.65
CA SER A 147 -0.53 -14.64 -22.31
C SER A 147 -0.30 -13.15 -22.08
N ILE A 148 -1.37 -12.43 -21.75
CA ILE A 148 -1.34 -11.05 -21.30
C ILE A 148 -1.24 -11.11 -19.78
N TRP A 149 -0.34 -10.31 -19.21
CA TRP A 149 -0.27 -10.14 -17.76
C TRP A 149 -1.63 -9.61 -17.27
N GLY A 150 -2.35 -10.34 -16.42
CA GLY A 150 -3.70 -9.94 -16.01
C GLY A 150 -4.21 -10.74 -14.83
N ASN A 151 -3.33 -11.08 -13.89
CA ASN A 151 -3.54 -12.24 -13.02
C ASN A 151 -3.49 -11.98 -11.52
N THR A 152 -3.70 -10.74 -11.09
CA THR A 152 -4.14 -10.43 -9.72
C THR A 152 -5.53 -9.81 -9.82
N ASP A 153 -6.43 -10.14 -8.88
CA ASP A 153 -7.83 -9.68 -8.90
C ASP A 153 -7.97 -8.13 -8.69
N GLY A 154 -6.86 -7.37 -8.81
CA GLY A 154 -6.81 -5.91 -8.69
C GLY A 154 -6.11 -5.17 -9.86
N GLU A 155 -5.34 -5.83 -10.73
CA GLU A 155 -4.66 -5.16 -11.85
C GLU A 155 -5.61 -4.94 -13.05
N GLN A 156 -6.35 -3.84 -13.04
CA GLN A 156 -7.42 -3.58 -14.03
C GLN A 156 -6.92 -3.13 -15.42
N HIS A 157 -5.64 -2.78 -15.59
CA HIS A 157 -5.16 -2.08 -16.80
C HIS A 157 -3.96 -2.76 -17.47
N ALA A 158 -4.19 -3.90 -18.12
CA ALA A 158 -3.16 -4.59 -18.93
C ALA A 158 -3.11 -4.13 -20.40
N ILE A 159 -4.02 -3.24 -20.81
CA ILE A 159 -4.20 -2.79 -22.19
C ILE A 159 -4.36 -1.27 -22.27
N ALA A 160 -3.73 -0.66 -23.27
CA ALA A 160 -4.00 0.72 -23.69
C ALA A 160 -4.71 0.70 -25.05
N VAL A 161 -5.84 1.41 -25.15
CA VAL A 161 -6.64 1.52 -26.38
C VAL A 161 -6.56 2.94 -26.93
N GLY A 162 -5.69 3.13 -27.92
CA GLY A 162 -5.61 4.37 -28.68
C GLY A 162 -6.68 4.46 -29.78
N ARG A 163 -6.62 5.49 -30.62
CA ARG A 163 -7.55 5.69 -31.75
C ARG A 163 -7.31 4.72 -32.91
N ARG A 164 -6.11 4.15 -32.98
CA ARG A 164 -5.58 3.36 -34.11
C ARG A 164 -4.93 2.06 -33.68
N ALA A 165 -4.47 1.96 -32.44
CA ALA A 165 -3.80 0.76 -31.95
C ALA A 165 -4.32 0.33 -30.58
N ILE A 166 -4.19 -0.98 -30.33
CA ILE A 166 -4.28 -1.57 -29.00
C ILE A 166 -2.89 -2.03 -28.63
N THR A 167 -2.46 -1.69 -27.42
CA THR A 167 -1.21 -2.16 -26.85
C THR A 167 -1.49 -3.01 -25.63
N ALA A 168 -0.86 -4.18 -25.51
CA ALA A 168 -1.07 -5.12 -24.41
C ALA A 168 0.28 -5.60 -23.86
N ARG A 169 0.36 -5.74 -22.54
CA ARG A 169 1.55 -6.25 -21.83
C ARG A 169 1.66 -7.77 -21.96
N GLU A 170 2.82 -8.29 -22.34
CA GLU A 170 3.08 -9.73 -22.33
C GLU A 170 3.25 -10.26 -20.90
N ASP A 171 2.72 -11.45 -20.58
CA ASP A 171 2.78 -12.14 -19.27
C ASP A 171 4.16 -12.73 -18.92
N THR A 172 5.22 -12.25 -19.57
CA THR A 172 6.57 -12.58 -19.10
C THR A 172 6.94 -11.51 -18.08
N VAL A 173 7.58 -11.93 -16.98
CA VAL A 173 7.96 -11.07 -15.85
C VAL A 173 8.50 -9.72 -16.36
N CYS A 174 9.42 -9.72 -17.33
CA CYS A 174 9.92 -8.50 -17.99
C CYS A 174 9.57 -8.42 -19.49
N GLY A 175 8.32 -8.69 -19.84
CA GLY A 175 7.83 -8.73 -21.22
C GLY A 175 7.74 -7.38 -21.90
N GLY A 176 7.90 -7.37 -23.22
CA GLY A 176 7.59 -6.20 -24.03
C GLY A 176 6.09 -5.98 -24.22
N LEU A 177 5.76 -4.95 -24.98
CA LEU A 177 4.37 -4.63 -25.32
C LEU A 177 4.04 -5.06 -26.74
N ARG A 178 2.98 -5.85 -26.87
CA ARG A 178 2.42 -6.20 -28.18
C ARG A 178 1.45 -5.14 -28.65
N ARG A 179 1.54 -4.82 -29.93
CA ARG A 179 0.69 -3.80 -30.55
C ARG A 179 -0.10 -4.38 -31.69
N PHE A 180 -1.34 -3.94 -31.82
CA PHE A 180 -2.26 -4.39 -32.87
C PHE A 180 -2.99 -3.18 -33.44
N ASP A 181 -3.18 -3.16 -34.75
CA ASP A 181 -4.04 -2.19 -35.41
C ASP A 181 -5.47 -2.40 -34.91
N LEU A 182 -6.06 -1.36 -34.31
CA LEU A 182 -7.37 -1.41 -33.67
C LEU A 182 -8.44 -1.90 -34.64
N ARG A 183 -8.39 -1.49 -35.92
CA ARG A 183 -9.47 -1.82 -36.88
C ARG A 183 -9.38 -3.24 -37.42
N THR A 184 -8.18 -3.76 -37.60
CA THR A 184 -7.93 -5.02 -38.33
C THR A 184 -7.40 -6.16 -37.46
N GLY A 185 -6.96 -5.85 -36.24
CA GLY A 185 -6.25 -6.78 -35.36
C GLY A 185 -4.94 -7.27 -35.96
N ARG A 186 -4.37 -6.56 -36.94
CA ARG A 186 -3.07 -6.91 -37.51
C ARG A 186 -1.97 -6.50 -36.54
N PRO A 187 -0.99 -7.37 -36.26
CA PRO A 187 0.15 -6.98 -35.44
C PRO A 187 0.85 -5.74 -36.00
N LEU A 188 1.15 -4.81 -35.12
CA LEU A 188 2.02 -3.66 -35.35
C LEU A 188 3.39 -3.96 -34.73
N PRO A 189 4.44 -3.17 -35.04
CA PRO A 189 5.71 -3.30 -34.35
C PRO A 189 5.51 -3.23 -32.83
N SER A 190 5.98 -4.27 -32.12
CA SER A 190 5.99 -4.33 -30.67
C SER A 190 6.91 -3.25 -30.09
N LEU A 191 6.64 -2.85 -28.85
CA LEU A 191 7.59 -2.06 -28.07
C LEU A 191 8.44 -3.06 -27.30
N ALA A 192 9.72 -3.12 -27.65
CA ALA A 192 10.66 -3.81 -26.80
C ALA A 192 10.78 -3.00 -25.50
N PRO A 193 10.88 -3.66 -24.33
CA PRO A 193 11.25 -2.95 -23.12
C PRO A 193 12.60 -2.27 -23.40
N VAL A 194 12.69 -0.99 -23.08
CA VAL A 194 13.94 -0.24 -23.17
C VAL A 194 14.75 -0.60 -21.94
N GLY A 195 15.99 -1.04 -22.12
CA GLY A 195 16.82 -1.56 -21.04
C GLY A 195 17.17 -3.02 -21.27
N ASN A 196 16.19 -3.94 -21.30
CA ASN A 196 16.32 -5.40 -21.52
C ASN A 196 17.70 -6.00 -21.16
N ASP A 197 18.19 -5.67 -19.97
CA ASP A 197 19.25 -6.41 -19.29
C ASP A 197 18.72 -7.76 -18.78
N GLY A 198 17.39 -7.86 -18.65
CA GLY A 198 16.66 -9.11 -18.40
C GLY A 198 16.33 -9.34 -16.93
N TYR A 199 16.47 -8.31 -16.08
CA TYR A 199 16.42 -8.45 -14.62
C TYR A 199 15.36 -7.60 -13.95
N ALA A 200 15.40 -6.28 -14.12
CA ALA A 200 14.35 -5.41 -13.61
C ALA A 200 13.18 -5.39 -14.59
N CYS A 201 12.00 -5.73 -14.07
CA CYS A 201 10.81 -5.69 -14.88
C CYS A 201 10.21 -4.31 -14.76
N ASP A 202 10.28 -3.58 -15.86
CA ASP A 202 9.70 -2.26 -15.98
C ASP A 202 8.27 -2.23 -15.43
N SER A 203 7.98 -1.26 -14.57
CA SER A 203 6.61 -0.92 -14.21
C SER A 203 5.95 -0.26 -15.41
N TRP A 204 4.68 -0.58 -15.64
CA TRP A 204 3.91 -0.01 -16.74
C TRP A 204 2.59 0.53 -16.23
N ALA A 205 2.20 1.69 -16.74
CA ALA A 205 0.88 2.25 -16.54
C ALA A 205 0.22 2.52 -17.90
N PHE A 206 -1.08 2.24 -18.00
CA PHE A 206 -1.84 2.30 -19.24
C PHE A 206 -3.11 3.14 -19.06
N ASP A 207 -3.34 4.10 -19.94
CA ASP A 207 -4.66 4.75 -20.10
C ASP A 207 -4.79 5.37 -21.50
N GLY A 208 -5.82 4.95 -22.23
CA GLY A 208 -6.18 5.46 -23.55
C GLY A 208 -5.00 5.58 -24.51
N ARG A 209 -4.56 6.82 -24.75
CA ARG A 209 -3.48 7.16 -25.70
C ARG A 209 -2.07 7.04 -25.10
N TRP A 210 -1.92 6.84 -23.80
CA TRP A 210 -0.63 6.85 -23.11
C TRP A 210 -0.27 5.49 -22.56
N ILE A 211 1.03 5.23 -22.60
CA ILE A 211 1.68 4.12 -21.93
C ILE A 211 2.87 4.74 -21.23
N ALA A 212 2.94 4.68 -19.90
CA ALA A 212 4.13 5.07 -19.16
C ALA A 212 4.93 3.82 -18.79
N GLN A 213 6.24 3.89 -18.96
CA GLN A 213 7.21 2.87 -18.57
C GLN A 213 8.18 3.48 -17.57
N GLU A 214 8.39 2.81 -16.45
CA GLU A 214 9.57 2.98 -15.63
C GLU A 214 10.63 2.02 -16.16
N GLU A 215 11.68 2.55 -16.78
CA GLU A 215 12.86 1.76 -17.10
C GLU A 215 13.74 1.79 -15.86
N THR A 216 13.88 0.66 -15.18
CA THR A 216 14.78 0.52 -14.03
C THR A 216 16.11 0.00 -14.58
N PRO A 217 17.14 0.85 -14.78
CA PRO A 217 18.47 0.32 -15.04
C PRO A 217 18.91 -0.41 -13.78
N ASP A 218 19.26 -1.69 -13.88
CA ASP A 218 19.51 -2.55 -12.72
C ASP A 218 20.40 -1.94 -11.61
N PHE A 219 21.27 -0.98 -11.97
CA PHE A 219 22.16 -0.26 -11.05
C PHE A 219 22.42 1.19 -11.50
N GLY A 220 21.50 1.82 -12.24
CA GLY A 220 21.65 3.23 -12.59
C GLY A 220 21.41 4.11 -11.36
N ASP A 221 22.04 5.28 -11.30
CA ASP A 221 21.77 6.30 -10.27
C ASP A 221 20.33 6.89 -10.38
N ALA A 222 19.55 6.46 -11.37
CA ALA A 222 18.22 6.96 -11.67
C ALA A 222 17.48 5.99 -12.60
N ASP A 223 16.24 5.70 -12.25
CA ASP A 223 15.24 5.10 -13.13
C ASP A 223 14.80 6.09 -14.20
N VAL A 224 14.29 5.61 -15.33
CA VAL A 224 13.94 6.46 -16.46
C VAL A 224 12.45 6.34 -16.75
N LEU A 225 11.73 7.45 -16.59
CA LEU A 225 10.34 7.53 -17.05
C LEU A 225 10.32 7.72 -18.55
N THR A 226 9.66 6.80 -19.25
CA THR A 226 9.52 6.82 -20.70
C THR A 226 8.06 6.59 -21.10
N PRO A 227 7.34 7.65 -21.48
CA PRO A 227 6.02 7.48 -22.05
C PRO A 227 6.05 7.27 -23.57
N TYR A 228 5.09 6.49 -24.02
CA TYR A 228 4.78 6.20 -25.41
C TYR A 228 3.39 6.68 -25.76
N ASP A 229 3.26 7.18 -26.98
CA ASP A 229 1.96 7.34 -27.62
C ASP A 229 1.46 5.95 -28.08
N ALA A 230 0.35 5.48 -27.52
CA ALA A 230 -0.16 4.13 -27.77
C ALA A 230 -0.46 3.87 -29.26
N ASP A 231 -0.86 4.92 -30.00
CA ASP A 231 -1.23 4.85 -31.41
C ASP A 231 -0.05 4.67 -32.35
N SER A 232 1.02 5.43 -32.15
CA SER A 232 2.23 5.37 -32.98
C SER A 232 3.26 4.39 -32.42
N GLY A 233 3.24 4.16 -31.10
CA GLY A 233 4.29 3.46 -30.36
C GLY A 233 5.58 4.27 -30.29
N ARG A 234 5.52 5.57 -30.61
CA ARG A 234 6.68 6.43 -30.54
C ARG A 234 6.87 6.86 -29.09
N ARG A 235 8.10 6.70 -28.62
CA ARG A 235 8.57 7.34 -27.42
C ARG A 235 8.40 8.85 -27.53
N VAL A 236 7.76 9.45 -26.54
CA VAL A 236 7.49 10.89 -26.52
C VAL A 236 8.64 11.63 -25.83
N PHE A 237 9.05 11.16 -24.66
CA PHE A 237 10.29 11.57 -24.01
C PHE A 237 10.92 10.37 -23.27
N SER A 238 12.10 10.58 -22.71
CA SER A 238 12.79 9.65 -21.82
C SER A 238 13.59 10.49 -20.84
N ARG A 239 13.29 10.39 -19.55
CA ARG A 239 13.86 11.27 -18.54
C ARG A 239 14.29 10.48 -17.30
N PRO A 240 15.55 10.62 -16.85
CA PRO A 240 15.98 10.01 -15.61
C PRO A 240 15.39 10.74 -14.40
N PHE A 241 14.99 9.94 -13.41
CA PHE A 241 14.48 10.31 -12.10
C PHE A 241 15.25 9.47 -11.08
N PRO A 242 15.90 10.11 -10.09
CA PRO A 242 16.49 9.37 -8.98
C PRO A 242 15.39 8.56 -8.29
N ASP A 243 15.56 7.23 -8.32
CA ASP A 243 14.68 6.27 -7.62
C ASP A 243 13.19 6.49 -7.92
N LEU A 244 12.86 6.49 -9.21
CA LEU A 244 11.47 6.53 -9.66
C LEU A 244 10.78 5.26 -9.15
N ALA A 245 9.55 5.39 -8.73
CA ALA A 245 8.64 4.24 -8.75
C ALA A 245 7.37 4.71 -9.44
N LEU A 246 7.03 4.07 -10.55
CA LEU A 246 5.80 4.35 -11.29
C LEU A 246 4.69 3.45 -10.74
N GLY A 247 3.60 4.07 -10.28
CA GLY A 247 2.39 3.34 -9.93
C GLY A 247 1.79 2.63 -11.15
N GLU A 248 0.89 1.67 -10.91
CA GLU A 248 0.32 0.82 -11.97
C GLU A 248 -0.68 1.56 -12.90
N HIS A 249 -1.01 2.81 -12.57
CA HIS A 249 -2.12 3.55 -13.17
C HIS A 249 -1.71 4.90 -13.72
N ILE A 250 -2.29 5.24 -14.87
CA ILE A 250 -2.37 6.62 -15.36
C ILE A 250 -3.73 7.14 -14.89
N TYR A 251 -3.72 8.20 -14.08
CA TYR A 251 -4.93 8.73 -13.47
C TYR A 251 -5.70 9.68 -14.40
N SER A 252 -4.99 10.22 -15.39
CA SER A 252 -5.58 11.00 -16.47
C SER A 252 -4.66 11.00 -17.67
N ALA A 253 -5.25 10.85 -18.86
CA ALA A 253 -4.54 11.01 -20.13
C ALA A 253 -4.44 12.47 -20.62
N ASP A 254 -5.30 13.39 -20.14
CA ASP A 254 -5.32 14.79 -20.57
C ASP A 254 -5.91 15.72 -19.49
N PRO A 255 -5.08 16.39 -18.67
CA PRO A 255 -3.61 16.37 -18.72
C PRO A 255 -3.05 15.02 -18.26
N LEU A 256 -1.80 14.71 -18.61
CA LEU A 256 -1.16 13.47 -18.16
C LEU A 256 -0.90 13.53 -16.66
N VAL A 257 -1.61 12.70 -15.89
CA VAL A 257 -1.42 12.55 -14.43
C VAL A 257 -0.93 11.14 -14.13
N LEU A 258 0.22 11.06 -13.46
CA LEU A 258 0.89 9.81 -13.12
C LEU A 258 1.11 9.74 -11.62
N ASP A 259 0.98 8.54 -11.08
CA ASP A 259 1.45 8.20 -9.74
C ASP A 259 2.95 7.89 -9.80
N ILE A 260 3.74 8.79 -9.23
CA ILE A 260 5.19 8.76 -9.30
C ILE A 260 5.77 9.00 -7.92
N SER A 261 6.71 8.16 -7.53
CA SER A 261 7.63 8.45 -6.43
C SER A 261 8.73 9.41 -6.89
N ASP A 262 8.79 10.60 -6.30
CA ASP A 262 9.93 11.52 -6.44
C ASP A 262 10.74 11.48 -5.15
N HIS A 263 12.00 11.03 -5.24
CA HIS A 263 12.88 10.87 -4.07
C HIS A 263 12.20 10.06 -2.95
N GLY A 264 11.43 9.04 -3.32
CA GLY A 264 10.79 8.11 -2.41
C GLY A 264 9.48 8.57 -1.80
N HIS A 265 9.00 9.75 -2.20
CA HIS A 265 7.68 10.23 -1.85
C HIS A 265 6.71 10.00 -3.02
N ARG A 266 5.79 9.06 -2.83
CA ARG A 266 4.75 8.70 -3.80
C ARG A 266 3.61 9.72 -3.78
N LEU A 267 3.38 10.37 -4.91
CA LEU A 267 2.40 11.46 -5.11
C LEU A 267 1.79 11.34 -6.52
N LEU A 268 0.64 11.96 -6.73
CA LEU A 268 0.13 12.23 -8.08
C LEU A 268 0.77 13.48 -8.65
N TRP A 269 1.37 13.32 -9.83
CA TRP A 269 2.03 14.39 -10.54
C TRP A 269 1.32 14.68 -11.84
N THR A 270 1.06 15.95 -12.11
CA THR A 270 0.85 16.39 -13.48
C THR A 270 2.18 16.36 -14.21
N VAL A 271 2.25 15.67 -15.34
CA VAL A 271 3.48 15.49 -16.13
C VAL A 271 3.32 16.20 -17.47
N ASP A 272 4.26 17.07 -17.82
CA ASP A 272 4.28 17.70 -19.14
C ASP A 272 4.57 16.62 -20.20
N PRO A 273 3.59 16.28 -21.06
CA PRO A 273 3.76 15.19 -22.01
C PRO A 273 4.83 15.50 -23.07
N THR A 274 5.29 16.74 -23.22
CA THR A 274 6.29 17.11 -24.23
C THR A 274 7.73 16.85 -23.79
N ASN A 275 8.01 16.88 -22.49
CA ASN A 275 9.38 16.84 -21.96
C ASN A 275 9.52 16.04 -20.65
N GLY A 276 8.43 15.54 -20.09
CA GLY A 276 8.42 14.74 -18.87
C GLY A 276 8.73 15.50 -17.60
N LYS A 277 8.66 16.83 -17.61
CA LYS A 277 8.81 17.61 -16.39
C LYS A 277 7.60 17.34 -15.49
N LEU A 278 7.87 16.87 -14.28
CA LEU A 278 6.91 16.89 -13.19
C LEU A 278 6.57 18.35 -12.87
N LEU A 279 5.28 18.68 -12.92
CA LEU A 279 4.78 20.00 -12.57
C LEU A 279 4.55 20.05 -11.06
N GLU A 280 3.40 20.55 -10.61
CA GLU A 280 3.02 20.52 -9.21
C GLU A 280 2.39 19.15 -8.89
N PRO A 281 2.72 18.56 -7.71
CA PRO A 281 1.96 17.42 -7.22
C PRO A 281 0.52 17.88 -6.93
N ILE A 282 -0.46 17.04 -7.27
CA ILE A 282 -1.88 17.34 -7.10
C ILE A 282 -2.52 16.53 -5.96
N SER A 283 -1.75 15.65 -5.30
CA SER A 283 -2.19 14.89 -4.14
C SER A 283 -1.27 15.12 -2.94
N GLU A 284 -1.79 14.74 -1.78
CA GLU A 284 -0.98 14.38 -0.62
C GLU A 284 -0.10 13.16 -0.90
N GLN A 285 0.89 12.95 -0.03
CA GLN A 285 1.72 11.76 -0.07
C GLN A 285 0.90 10.50 0.26
N TRP A 286 1.09 9.45 -0.53
CA TRP A 286 0.48 8.14 -0.31
C TRP A 286 1.44 7.16 0.35
N THR A 287 0.87 6.15 1.01
CA THR A 287 1.66 5.05 1.57
C THR A 287 2.11 4.10 0.46
N ASP A 288 3.42 3.85 0.39
CA ASP A 288 4.03 3.00 -0.65
C ASP A 288 3.89 1.51 -0.31
N ASN A 289 2.66 1.00 -0.25
CA ASN A 289 2.50 -0.44 -0.37
C ASN A 289 2.60 -0.81 -1.85
N ARG A 290 3.83 -1.02 -2.34
CA ARG A 290 4.13 -1.58 -3.68
C ARG A 290 3.35 -2.86 -4.04
N PHE A 291 2.65 -3.46 -3.07
CA PHE A 291 1.87 -4.69 -3.22
C PHE A 291 0.38 -4.53 -2.90
N ASP A 292 -0.08 -3.39 -2.38
CA ASP A 292 -1.52 -3.15 -2.22
C ASP A 292 -2.03 -2.31 -3.38
N THR A 293 -3.02 -2.89 -4.07
CA THR A 293 -3.81 -2.29 -5.14
C THR A 293 -4.79 -1.23 -4.62
N ASP A 294 -4.48 -0.59 -3.49
CA ASP A 294 -5.44 0.21 -2.76
C ASP A 294 -5.76 1.50 -3.50
N THR A 295 -4.86 2.03 -4.32
CA THR A 295 -5.15 3.23 -5.11
C THR A 295 -5.50 2.89 -6.53
N ALA A 296 -6.73 3.21 -6.94
CA ALA A 296 -7.19 3.05 -8.31
C ALA A 296 -7.74 4.38 -8.85
N PRO A 297 -7.49 4.71 -10.13
CA PRO A 297 -8.16 5.83 -10.77
C PRO A 297 -9.64 5.49 -10.93
N LEU A 298 -10.50 6.37 -10.43
CA LEU A 298 -11.96 6.23 -10.60
C LEU A 298 -12.46 7.00 -11.81
N GLY A 299 -11.63 7.92 -12.31
CA GLY A 299 -11.89 8.73 -13.49
C GLY A 299 -11.49 10.17 -13.25
N MET A 300 -12.00 11.04 -14.12
CA MET A 300 -11.93 12.48 -13.97
C MET A 300 -13.29 13.09 -14.22
N ASP A 301 -13.56 14.20 -13.54
CA ASP A 301 -14.65 15.10 -13.88
C ASP A 301 -14.10 16.53 -13.95
N GLY A 302 -14.26 17.17 -15.11
CA GLY A 302 -13.68 18.49 -15.38
C GLY A 302 -12.17 18.53 -15.15
N ASP A 303 -11.73 19.30 -14.16
CA ASP A 303 -10.34 19.48 -13.74
C ASP A 303 -9.99 18.75 -12.44
N THR A 304 -10.81 17.76 -12.06
CA THR A 304 -10.64 16.99 -10.83
C THR A 304 -10.37 15.53 -11.15
N VAL A 305 -9.28 15.00 -10.57
CA VAL A 305 -8.93 13.58 -10.62
C VAL A 305 -9.54 12.88 -9.42
N LEU A 306 -10.23 11.77 -9.68
CA LEU A 306 -10.85 10.93 -8.66
C LEU A 306 -9.96 9.73 -8.36
N VAL A 307 -9.65 9.56 -7.08
CA VAL A 307 -8.76 8.52 -6.58
C VAL A 307 -9.46 7.72 -5.50
N ASP A 308 -9.45 6.40 -5.64
CA ASP A 308 -9.82 5.46 -4.57
C ASP A 308 -8.66 5.26 -3.59
N HIS A 309 -8.93 5.17 -2.29
CA HIS A 309 -7.97 4.79 -1.24
C HIS A 309 -8.49 3.53 -0.54
N GLY A 310 -8.21 2.38 -1.14
CA GLY A 310 -8.70 1.01 -0.91
C GLY A 310 -8.53 0.39 0.48
N SER A 311 -8.33 1.19 1.52
CA SER A 311 -8.60 0.75 2.88
C SER A 311 -10.10 0.48 3.06
N GLN A 312 -10.46 -0.56 3.82
CA GLN A 312 -11.83 -1.09 4.02
C GLN A 312 -12.91 -0.07 4.49
N VAL A 313 -12.52 1.19 4.73
CA VAL A 313 -13.41 2.32 4.97
C VAL A 313 -13.20 3.25 3.77
N SER A 314 -14.13 3.17 2.81
CA SER A 314 -14.15 3.84 1.50
C SER A 314 -13.78 5.33 1.57
N GLY A 315 -12.49 5.63 1.45
CA GLY A 315 -11.97 6.99 1.35
C GLY A 315 -11.67 7.32 -0.10
N TYR A 316 -12.15 8.46 -0.59
CA TYR A 316 -11.81 8.99 -1.90
C TYR A 316 -11.12 10.33 -1.69
N SER A 317 -10.13 10.64 -2.52
CA SER A 317 -9.54 11.99 -2.55
C SER A 317 -9.79 12.64 -3.89
N LEU A 318 -10.14 13.92 -3.83
CA LEU A 318 -10.20 14.76 -5.02
C LEU A 318 -8.93 15.57 -5.15
N ALA A 319 -8.26 15.39 -6.29
CA ALA A 319 -7.08 16.15 -6.65
C ALA A 319 -7.44 17.15 -7.76
N GLY A 320 -7.55 18.42 -7.40
CA GLY A 320 -7.72 19.49 -8.38
C GLY A 320 -6.42 19.70 -9.18
N LEU A 321 -6.53 19.80 -10.50
CA LEU A 321 -5.38 20.02 -11.39
C LEU A 321 -4.72 21.40 -11.21
N SER A 322 -5.39 22.33 -10.54
CA SER A 322 -4.90 23.68 -10.27
C SER A 322 -4.86 23.97 -8.76
N GLY A 323 -3.69 23.79 -8.12
CA GLY A 323 -3.46 24.32 -6.76
C GLY A 323 -2.90 23.37 -5.71
N GLY A 324 -2.55 22.12 -6.06
CA GLY A 324 -1.75 21.20 -5.23
C GLY A 324 -2.32 20.81 -3.86
N THR A 325 -3.46 21.36 -3.48
CA THR A 325 -4.18 21.02 -2.25
C THR A 325 -5.34 20.12 -2.69
N PRO A 326 -5.47 18.91 -2.11
CA PRO A 326 -6.67 18.10 -2.31
C PRO A 326 -7.91 18.96 -2.04
N VAL A 327 -8.89 18.89 -2.94
CA VAL A 327 -10.11 19.72 -2.82
C VAL A 327 -10.90 19.23 -1.61
N THR A 328 -11.00 17.91 -1.44
CA THR A 328 -11.73 17.28 -0.32
C THR A 328 -11.21 15.85 -0.08
N THR A 329 -11.29 15.41 1.18
CA THR A 329 -11.03 14.02 1.63
C THR A 329 -12.17 13.54 2.51
N ALA A 330 -13.41 13.55 2.01
CA ALA A 330 -14.53 12.98 2.74
C ALA A 330 -15.66 12.57 1.78
N PHE A 331 -15.99 11.29 1.84
CA PHE A 331 -17.26 10.77 1.34
C PHE A 331 -18.13 10.45 2.57
N PRO A 332 -19.46 10.27 2.42
CA PRO A 332 -20.29 9.90 3.54
C PRO A 332 -19.76 8.67 4.26
N ALA A 333 -19.83 8.66 5.58
CA ALA A 333 -19.41 7.52 6.37
C ALA A 333 -20.19 6.26 5.95
N ASN A 334 -19.48 5.16 5.63
CA ASN A 334 -20.07 3.93 5.07
C ASN A 334 -20.69 4.10 3.66
N GLY A 335 -20.27 5.13 2.93
CA GLY A 335 -20.61 5.34 1.53
C GLY A 335 -19.74 4.49 0.59
N GLN A 336 -20.34 3.95 -0.47
CA GLN A 336 -19.64 3.31 -1.59
C GLN A 336 -19.71 4.22 -2.81
N PHE A 337 -18.58 4.56 -3.44
CA PHE A 337 -18.59 5.20 -4.75
C PHE A 337 -19.03 4.21 -5.81
N LEU A 338 -19.97 4.63 -6.66
CA LEU A 338 -20.58 3.77 -7.67
C LEU A 338 -20.09 4.06 -9.09
N GLY A 339 -19.54 5.24 -9.32
CA GLY A 339 -19.10 5.71 -10.63
C GLY A 339 -19.42 7.18 -10.88
N THR A 340 -19.06 7.65 -12.06
CA THR A 340 -19.32 9.02 -12.53
C THR A 340 -20.51 9.04 -13.48
N GLY A 341 -21.36 10.06 -13.35
CA GLY A 341 -22.42 10.44 -14.31
C GLY A 341 -22.31 11.94 -14.60
N ASP A 342 -23.42 12.67 -14.43
CA ASP A 342 -23.41 14.15 -14.35
C ASP A 342 -22.93 14.64 -12.96
N GLY A 343 -21.86 14.04 -12.44
CA GLY A 343 -21.35 14.20 -11.08
C GLY A 343 -20.88 12.87 -10.47
N LEU A 344 -20.45 12.90 -9.20
CA LEU A 344 -19.98 11.72 -8.48
C LEU A 344 -21.15 11.01 -7.82
N ILE A 345 -21.35 9.72 -8.09
CA ILE A 345 -22.50 8.98 -7.54
C ILE A 345 -22.04 8.08 -6.38
N ALA A 346 -22.66 8.28 -5.23
CA ALA A 346 -22.46 7.52 -4.01
C ALA A 346 -23.68 6.64 -3.69
N ALA A 347 -23.47 5.60 -2.90
CA ALA A 347 -24.51 5.00 -2.08
C ALA A 347 -24.09 4.96 -0.61
N THR A 348 -24.88 5.57 0.26
CA THR A 348 -24.63 5.68 1.69
C THR A 348 -25.67 4.87 2.45
N GLN A 349 -25.20 4.04 3.38
CA GLN A 349 -26.11 3.31 4.26
C GLN A 349 -26.64 4.23 5.37
N LEU A 350 -27.95 4.43 5.43
CA LEU A 350 -28.57 5.02 6.62
C LEU A 350 -28.60 3.97 7.74
N VAL A 351 -28.18 4.35 8.94
CA VAL A 351 -28.26 3.50 10.13
C VAL A 351 -29.52 3.89 10.90
N ASP A 352 -30.46 2.97 11.03
CA ASP A 352 -31.73 3.18 11.76
C ASP A 352 -31.84 2.14 12.89
N ASP A 353 -31.79 2.60 14.15
CA ASP A 353 -32.02 1.80 15.37
C ASP A 353 -31.36 0.39 15.39
N GLY A 354 -30.17 0.25 14.81
CA GLY A 354 -29.42 -1.01 14.77
C GLY A 354 -29.89 -2.02 13.72
N ALA A 355 -30.89 -1.68 12.90
CA ALA A 355 -31.17 -2.37 11.65
C ALA A 355 -30.34 -1.72 10.52
N LEU A 356 -29.84 -2.55 9.62
CA LEU A 356 -29.23 -2.04 8.39
C LEU A 356 -30.34 -1.35 7.59
N GLY A 357 -30.26 -0.03 7.42
CA GLY A 357 -31.28 0.77 6.75
C GLY A 357 -31.21 0.70 5.23
N GLN A 358 -31.94 1.61 4.59
CA GLN A 358 -31.97 1.80 3.14
C GLN A 358 -30.63 2.38 2.67
N MET A 359 -30.20 2.03 1.45
CA MET A 359 -29.08 2.71 0.81
C MET A 359 -29.60 3.98 0.14
N VAL A 360 -29.15 5.14 0.59
CA VAL A 360 -29.45 6.43 -0.05
C VAL A 360 -28.41 6.69 -1.10
N LEU A 361 -28.85 7.02 -2.31
CA LEU A 361 -27.96 7.43 -3.38
C LEU A 361 -27.88 8.95 -3.43
N THR A 362 -26.66 9.44 -3.56
CA THR A 362 -26.38 10.86 -3.67
C THR A 362 -25.51 11.15 -4.89
N ARG A 363 -25.69 12.34 -5.44
CA ARG A 363 -24.81 12.95 -6.43
C ARG A 363 -24.04 14.07 -5.77
N HIS A 364 -22.75 14.14 -6.06
CA HIS A 364 -21.86 15.19 -5.58
C HIS A 364 -21.28 15.96 -6.74
N ALA A 365 -21.10 17.26 -6.54
CA ALA A 365 -20.27 18.07 -7.43
C ALA A 365 -18.80 17.65 -7.26
N ALA A 366 -18.05 17.59 -8.36
CA ALA A 366 -16.64 17.21 -8.31
C ALA A 366 -15.75 18.33 -7.74
N ASP A 367 -16.19 19.59 -7.79
CA ASP A 367 -15.48 20.74 -7.21
C ASP A 367 -15.90 21.04 -5.76
N ASP A 368 -17.01 20.47 -5.29
CA ASP A 368 -17.48 20.55 -3.90
C ASP A 368 -18.27 19.29 -3.53
N VAL A 369 -17.63 18.30 -2.91
CA VAL A 369 -18.33 17.05 -2.55
C VAL A 369 -19.42 17.23 -1.50
N ALA A 370 -19.34 18.32 -0.73
CA ALA A 370 -20.34 18.67 0.25
C ALA A 370 -21.58 19.31 -0.40
N ASP A 371 -21.53 19.67 -1.69
CA ASP A 371 -22.71 19.93 -2.50
C ASP A 371 -23.35 18.60 -2.92
N VAL A 372 -24.44 18.26 -2.23
CA VAL A 372 -25.05 16.93 -2.24
C VAL A 372 -26.47 17.02 -2.73
N GLU A 373 -26.75 16.32 -3.81
CA GLU A 373 -28.10 16.05 -4.27
C GLU A 373 -28.49 14.63 -3.86
N VAL A 374 -29.55 14.47 -3.06
CA VAL A 374 -30.14 13.15 -2.85
C VAL A 374 -30.88 12.75 -4.12
N LEU A 375 -30.52 11.59 -4.66
CA LEU A 375 -31.13 11.06 -5.89
C LEU A 375 -32.36 10.22 -5.59
N GLY A 376 -32.34 9.55 -4.44
CA GLY A 376 -33.35 8.60 -4.00
C GLY A 376 -32.69 7.50 -3.20
N ALA A 377 -33.36 6.36 -3.04
CA ALA A 377 -32.82 5.27 -2.24
C ALA A 377 -33.19 3.89 -2.80
N THR A 378 -32.52 2.83 -2.35
CA THR A 378 -32.71 1.45 -2.81
C THR A 378 -32.57 0.45 -1.66
N GLU A 379 -33.28 -0.67 -1.75
CA GLU A 379 -33.16 -1.78 -0.78
C GLU A 379 -31.90 -2.64 -1.01
N GLY A 380 -31.37 -2.64 -2.24
CA GLY A 380 -30.20 -3.44 -2.59
C GLY A 380 -28.91 -2.83 -2.04
N ARG A 381 -27.96 -3.70 -1.69
CA ARG A 381 -26.70 -3.29 -1.01
C ARG A 381 -25.44 -3.56 -1.79
N THR A 382 -25.57 -4.31 -2.88
CA THR A 382 -24.43 -4.69 -3.69
C THR A 382 -24.58 -3.98 -5.02
N PHE A 383 -23.75 -2.97 -5.24
CA PHE A 383 -23.81 -2.19 -6.47
C PHE A 383 -22.86 -2.79 -7.51
N ALA A 384 -23.34 -2.85 -8.76
CA ALA A 384 -22.52 -3.22 -9.91
C ALA A 384 -21.81 -2.00 -10.52
N GLY A 385 -22.36 -0.80 -10.32
CA GLY A 385 -21.79 0.49 -10.73
C GLY A 385 -22.80 1.37 -11.46
N VAL A 386 -22.33 2.49 -12.01
CA VAL A 386 -23.12 3.44 -12.83
C VAL A 386 -22.87 3.21 -14.31
N ALA A 387 -23.93 3.26 -15.12
CA ALA A 387 -23.85 3.18 -16.58
C ALA A 387 -24.79 4.21 -17.22
N GLY A 388 -24.26 5.39 -17.56
CA GLY A 388 -25.06 6.51 -18.06
C GLY A 388 -25.92 7.10 -16.95
N ASP A 389 -27.22 7.20 -17.17
CA ASP A 389 -28.23 7.65 -16.20
C ASP A 389 -28.80 6.49 -15.35
N LEU A 390 -28.14 5.34 -15.33
CA LEU A 390 -28.57 4.17 -14.57
C LEU A 390 -27.58 3.84 -13.45
N VAL A 391 -28.12 3.50 -12.29
CA VAL A 391 -27.39 2.75 -11.26
C VAL A 391 -27.82 1.29 -11.29
N LEU A 392 -26.84 0.39 -11.32
CA LEU A 392 -27.08 -1.04 -11.39
C LEU A 392 -26.84 -1.68 -10.03
N VAL A 393 -27.84 -2.40 -9.54
CA VAL A 393 -27.87 -3.04 -8.22
C VAL A 393 -28.02 -4.54 -8.40
N GLN A 394 -27.14 -5.30 -7.74
CA GLN A 394 -27.17 -6.76 -7.73
C GLN A 394 -28.20 -7.24 -6.72
N ALA A 395 -29.24 -7.92 -7.22
CA ALA A 395 -30.19 -8.67 -6.41
C ALA A 395 -29.86 -10.18 -6.47
N GLN A 396 -30.57 -10.99 -5.69
CA GLN A 396 -30.23 -12.41 -5.50
C GLN A 396 -30.11 -13.21 -6.81
N GLU A 397 -30.95 -12.96 -7.81
CA GLU A 397 -30.91 -13.69 -9.08
C GLU A 397 -31.03 -12.76 -10.29
N GLU A 398 -31.00 -11.44 -10.03
CA GLU A 398 -31.36 -10.42 -11.00
C GLU A 398 -30.41 -9.23 -10.89
N LEU A 399 -30.25 -8.52 -12.00
CA LEU A 399 -29.63 -7.20 -12.06
C LEU A 399 -30.74 -6.17 -12.22
N VAL A 400 -30.89 -5.28 -11.25
CA VAL A 400 -31.91 -4.24 -11.24
C VAL A 400 -31.23 -2.93 -11.62
N ALA A 401 -31.80 -2.19 -12.57
CA ALA A 401 -31.37 -0.84 -12.89
C ALA A 401 -32.40 0.16 -12.37
N HIS A 402 -31.91 1.18 -11.68
CA HIS A 402 -32.71 2.33 -11.29
C HIS A 402 -32.30 3.54 -12.11
N ALA A 403 -33.28 4.34 -12.55
CA ALA A 403 -33.01 5.58 -13.24
C ALA A 403 -32.55 6.66 -12.25
N LEU A 404 -31.44 7.30 -12.54
CA LEU A 404 -30.93 8.45 -11.82
C LEU A 404 -31.68 9.70 -12.29
N PRO A 405 -32.21 10.54 -11.39
CA PRO A 405 -32.82 11.81 -11.79
C PRO A 405 -31.79 12.73 -12.43
N ALA A 406 -32.22 13.59 -13.34
CA ALA A 406 -31.37 14.64 -13.89
C ALA A 406 -30.84 15.56 -12.77
N PRO A 407 -29.71 16.28 -12.96
CA PRO A 407 -29.21 17.25 -11.98
C PRO A 407 -30.28 18.25 -11.53
N GLY A 408 -30.45 18.36 -10.21
CA GLY A 408 -31.46 19.20 -9.55
C GLY A 408 -32.90 18.67 -9.61
N ALA A 409 -33.08 17.40 -10.01
CA ALA A 409 -34.39 16.74 -10.09
C ALA A 409 -34.56 15.60 -9.07
N GLY A 410 -33.64 15.50 -8.10
CA GLY A 410 -33.79 14.65 -6.92
C GLY A 410 -35.06 14.98 -6.11
N PRO A 411 -35.54 14.03 -5.28
CA PRO A 411 -36.68 14.27 -4.41
C PRO A 411 -36.40 15.39 -3.40
N ASP A 412 -37.45 16.14 -3.04
CA ASP A 412 -37.41 17.01 -1.86
C ASP A 412 -37.23 16.14 -0.61
N VAL A 413 -36.02 16.14 -0.05
CA VAL A 413 -35.72 15.48 1.21
C VAL A 413 -35.92 16.45 2.38
N PRO A 414 -36.33 15.97 3.56
CA PRO A 414 -36.40 16.80 4.75
C PRO A 414 -35.05 17.48 5.05
N GLU A 415 -35.08 18.75 5.46
CA GLU A 415 -33.86 19.50 5.84
C GLU A 415 -33.08 18.85 6.99
N ASP A 416 -33.72 17.96 7.76
CA ASP A 416 -33.14 17.18 8.86
C ASP A 416 -32.66 15.78 8.45
N LEU A 417 -32.66 15.44 7.15
CA LEU A 417 -32.00 14.23 6.68
C LEU A 417 -30.48 14.38 6.84
N ASP A 418 -29.98 13.95 7.99
CA ASP A 418 -28.57 13.92 8.31
C ASP A 418 -27.90 12.80 7.52
N ILE A 419 -27.35 13.16 6.36
CA ILE A 419 -26.41 12.29 5.65
C ILE A 419 -25.08 12.52 6.35
N PRO A 420 -24.51 11.51 7.05
CA PRO A 420 -23.32 11.73 7.85
C PRO A 420 -22.12 12.08 6.97
N TRP A 421 -21.87 13.37 6.84
CA TRP A 421 -20.65 13.97 6.31
C TRP A 421 -19.65 14.04 7.44
N ASP A 422 -18.42 13.56 7.22
CA ASP A 422 -17.31 13.65 8.18
C ASP A 422 -17.46 12.92 9.51
N VAL A 423 -18.53 12.15 9.70
CA VAL A 423 -18.61 11.28 10.87
C VAL A 423 -17.62 10.14 10.62
N GLU A 424 -16.37 10.29 11.08
CA GLU A 424 -15.54 9.13 11.43
C GLU A 424 -16.51 8.14 12.05
N PRO A 425 -16.77 6.97 11.43
CA PRO A 425 -17.96 6.19 11.69
C PRO A 425 -18.14 6.12 13.19
N ALA A 426 -19.09 6.91 13.71
CA ALA A 426 -19.25 7.10 15.13
C ALA A 426 -19.88 5.79 15.56
N LEU A 427 -19.02 4.78 15.75
CA LEU A 427 -19.43 3.41 15.87
C LEU A 427 -20.35 3.26 17.09
N GLN A 428 -20.34 4.26 17.99
CA GLN A 428 -21.29 4.45 19.08
C GLN A 428 -21.39 5.96 19.35
N GLY A 429 -22.58 6.56 19.28
CA GLY A 429 -22.78 7.96 19.65
C GLY A 429 -22.21 8.23 21.05
N TYR A 430 -21.36 9.25 21.17
CA TYR A 430 -20.81 9.64 22.46
C TYR A 430 -21.90 10.25 23.33
N ASP A 431 -21.95 9.87 24.61
CA ASP A 431 -22.80 10.54 25.59
C ASP A 431 -22.13 11.84 26.03
N GLU A 432 -22.54 12.94 25.40
CA GLU A 432 -22.01 14.28 25.68
C GLU A 432 -22.05 14.69 27.16
N SER A 433 -22.95 14.11 27.95
CA SER A 433 -23.09 14.40 29.39
C SER A 433 -22.04 13.71 30.27
N ARG A 434 -21.30 12.74 29.72
CA ARG A 434 -20.39 11.85 30.45
C ARG A 434 -18.91 12.18 30.26
N TRP A 435 -18.59 13.20 29.49
CA TRP A 435 -17.24 13.73 29.41
C TRP A 435 -16.86 14.39 30.74
N GLU A 436 -15.65 14.09 31.23
CA GLU A 436 -15.12 14.63 32.46
C GLU A 436 -14.29 15.90 32.18
N ASP A 437 -14.13 16.75 33.20
CA ASP A 437 -13.30 17.94 33.10
C ASP A 437 -11.85 17.56 32.75
N GLY A 438 -11.39 18.00 31.57
CA GLY A 438 -10.03 17.73 31.09
C GLY A 438 -9.89 16.51 30.18
N ASP A 439 -10.99 15.84 29.83
CA ASP A 439 -11.01 14.94 28.67
C ASP A 439 -10.80 15.75 27.37
N VAL A 440 -10.06 15.17 26.43
CA VAL A 440 -9.85 15.73 25.08
C VAL A 440 -10.98 15.26 24.18
N ARG A 441 -11.56 16.13 23.34
CA ARG A 441 -12.56 15.70 22.35
C ARG A 441 -11.89 15.31 21.04
N PRO A 442 -12.47 14.41 20.23
CA PRO A 442 -11.87 14.00 18.96
C PRO A 442 -11.51 15.18 18.05
N GLY A 443 -12.41 16.17 17.92
CA GLY A 443 -12.17 17.37 17.13
C GLY A 443 -11.16 18.38 17.71
N ASP A 444 -10.69 18.18 18.95
CA ASP A 444 -9.66 19.02 19.57
C ASP A 444 -8.24 18.54 19.23
N VAL A 445 -8.08 17.35 18.67
CA VAL A 445 -6.79 16.80 18.28
C VAL A 445 -6.50 17.20 16.84
N GLU A 446 -5.51 18.08 16.66
CA GLU A 446 -4.97 18.32 15.32
C GLU A 446 -4.12 17.11 14.90
N ASP A 447 -4.59 16.39 13.89
CA ASP A 447 -3.81 15.29 13.34
C ASP A 447 -2.53 15.81 12.64
N CYS A 448 -1.43 15.13 12.95
CA CYS A 448 -0.20 15.14 12.16
C CYS A 448 0.60 16.44 12.00
N ARG A 449 0.64 17.31 13.01
CA ARG A 449 1.57 18.45 12.99
C ARG A 449 2.98 18.09 13.45
N LEU A 450 3.67 17.25 12.68
CA LEU A 450 5.09 16.99 12.91
C LEU A 450 5.97 18.14 12.42
N SER A 451 6.95 18.55 13.22
CA SER A 451 7.91 19.56 12.80
C SER A 451 8.92 18.96 11.82
N ASP A 452 9.46 19.82 10.95
CA ASP A 452 10.55 19.41 10.07
C ASP A 452 11.79 18.90 10.84
N ALA A 453 11.99 19.39 12.07
CA ALA A 453 13.11 18.96 12.90
C ALA A 453 12.93 17.51 13.36
N THR A 454 11.70 17.13 13.74
CA THR A 454 11.32 15.77 14.09
C THR A 454 11.47 14.82 12.91
N LEU A 455 10.94 15.19 11.74
CA LEU A 455 11.06 14.39 10.52
C LEU A 455 12.52 14.22 10.07
N ARG A 456 13.35 15.27 10.12
CA ARG A 456 14.80 15.15 9.85
C ARG A 456 15.51 14.26 10.87
N THR A 457 15.09 14.25 12.13
CA THR A 457 15.68 13.38 13.17
C THR A 457 15.35 11.91 12.90
N LEU A 458 14.14 11.63 12.40
CA LEU A 458 13.70 10.32 11.91
C LEU A 458 14.39 9.90 10.61
N GLY A 459 15.09 10.83 9.94
CA GLY A 459 15.83 10.56 8.72
C GLY A 459 15.03 10.78 7.45
N PHE A 460 13.96 11.58 7.47
CA PHE A 460 13.28 12.06 6.27
C PHE A 460 13.97 13.31 5.71
N HIS A 461 14.03 13.43 4.39
CA HIS A 461 14.86 14.42 3.68
C HIS A 461 14.04 15.42 2.87
N ARG A 462 12.96 15.01 2.19
CA ARG A 462 12.14 15.88 1.32
C ARG A 462 10.86 16.35 2.01
N LEU A 463 11.03 17.31 2.90
CA LEU A 463 9.94 17.89 3.69
C LEU A 463 9.24 19.08 3.00
N ASP A 464 9.69 19.41 1.78
CA ASP A 464 9.11 20.45 0.93
C ASP A 464 7.91 19.96 0.10
N LEU A 465 7.66 18.66 0.10
CA LEU A 465 6.55 18.03 -0.61
C LEU A 465 5.25 18.08 0.22
N PRO A 466 4.07 17.92 -0.41
CA PRO A 466 2.81 17.78 0.30
C PRO A 466 2.91 16.68 1.36
N ARG A 467 2.45 17.02 2.57
CA ARG A 467 2.40 16.08 3.69
C ARG A 467 1.28 15.05 3.44
N PRO A 468 1.41 13.82 3.94
CA PRO A 468 0.29 12.86 3.89
C PRO A 468 -0.87 13.40 4.74
N ALA A 469 -2.14 13.18 4.33
CA ALA A 469 -3.27 13.60 5.18
C ALA A 469 -3.46 12.67 6.37
N ARG A 470 -3.23 11.37 6.17
CA ARG A 470 -3.04 10.44 7.28
C ARG A 470 -1.63 10.62 7.82
N CYS A 471 -1.43 10.36 9.11
CA CYS A 471 -0.13 10.58 9.73
C CYS A 471 0.87 9.45 9.42
N GLU A 472 0.97 9.12 8.13
CA GLU A 472 1.65 7.99 7.53
C GLU A 472 2.65 8.50 6.49
N TRP A 473 3.90 8.64 6.90
CA TRP A 473 4.99 9.12 6.06
C TRP A 473 5.77 7.94 5.52
N VAL A 474 6.08 7.95 4.23
CA VAL A 474 6.92 6.92 3.60
C VAL A 474 8.04 7.59 2.81
N GLU A 475 9.26 7.09 2.89
CA GLU A 475 10.38 7.56 2.06
C GLU A 475 11.23 6.36 1.67
N THR A 476 11.37 6.05 0.38
CA THR A 476 12.09 4.85 -0.10
C THR A 476 13.50 5.10 -0.60
N VAL A 477 14.04 6.32 -0.45
CA VAL A 477 15.12 6.76 -1.35
C VAL A 477 16.32 7.42 -0.70
N GLU A 478 16.21 8.18 0.38
CA GLU A 478 17.38 8.90 0.87
C GLU A 478 18.02 8.22 2.08
N PRO A 479 19.03 7.34 1.90
CA PRO A 479 19.69 6.95 0.64
C PRO A 479 19.13 5.66 0.01
N HIS A 480 19.53 5.45 -1.25
CA HIS A 480 19.02 4.41 -2.15
C HIS A 480 18.81 3.07 -1.43
N GLY A 481 17.70 2.41 -1.73
CA GLY A 481 17.29 1.14 -1.11
C GLY A 481 17.09 1.19 0.41
N THR A 482 16.80 2.37 0.97
CA THR A 482 16.31 2.53 2.36
C THR A 482 14.86 2.96 2.33
N ARG A 483 13.97 2.13 2.89
CA ARG A 483 12.57 2.50 3.11
C ARG A 483 12.35 2.89 4.56
N ARG A 484 11.80 4.09 4.77
CA ARG A 484 11.32 4.61 6.04
C ARG A 484 9.82 4.72 6.00
N GLU A 485 9.19 4.35 7.09
CA GLU A 485 7.75 4.39 7.25
C GLU A 485 7.43 4.82 8.68
N LEU A 486 6.76 5.95 8.83
CA LEU A 486 6.26 6.46 10.11
C LEU A 486 4.75 6.47 10.04
N SER A 487 4.07 5.70 10.88
CA SER A 487 2.63 5.78 11.07
C SER A 487 2.34 6.25 12.50
N ILE A 488 1.46 7.24 12.64
CA ILE A 488 0.96 7.73 13.92
C ILE A 488 -0.56 7.64 13.87
N THR A 489 -1.13 6.87 14.79
CA THR A 489 -2.58 6.80 15.00
C THR A 489 -2.89 7.42 16.36
N THR A 490 -3.70 8.47 16.36
CA THR A 490 -4.25 9.06 17.58
C THR A 490 -5.68 8.57 17.77
N ILE A 491 -5.99 8.05 18.94
CA ILE A 491 -7.32 7.55 19.29
C ILE A 491 -7.76 8.30 20.54
N VAL A 492 -8.86 9.04 20.40
CA VAL A 492 -9.52 9.69 21.54
C VAL A 492 -10.66 8.79 22.00
N GLY A 493 -10.51 8.20 23.18
CA GLY A 493 -11.61 7.48 23.83
C GLY A 493 -12.73 8.46 24.17
N GLY A 494 -13.96 8.07 23.90
CA GLY A 494 -15.17 8.82 24.24
C GLY A 494 -16.08 8.01 25.17
N PRO A 495 -16.98 8.68 25.90
CA PRO A 495 -17.95 7.99 26.73
C PRO A 495 -19.02 7.38 25.81
N LEU A 496 -18.99 6.07 25.62
CA LEU A 496 -19.96 5.36 24.81
C LEU A 496 -21.36 5.43 25.46
N ALA A 497 -22.41 5.66 24.67
CA ALA A 497 -23.79 5.65 25.17
C ALA A 497 -24.16 4.30 25.83
N GLY A 498 -24.90 4.34 26.94
CA GLY A 498 -25.35 3.17 27.70
C GLY A 498 -24.47 2.81 28.90
N ASP A 499 -24.36 1.51 29.23
CA ASP A 499 -23.57 1.00 30.37
C ASP A 499 -22.03 1.06 30.13
N GLY A 500 -21.58 1.77 29.10
CA GLY A 500 -20.16 1.94 28.77
C GLY A 500 -19.37 2.64 29.88
N GLY A 501 -18.04 2.49 29.88
CA GLY A 501 -17.13 3.23 30.76
C GLY A 501 -17.06 4.73 30.43
N ASN A 502 -16.29 5.50 31.19
CA ASN A 502 -15.97 6.88 30.80
C ASN A 502 -14.95 6.91 29.63
N ALA A 503 -14.66 8.09 29.10
CA ALA A 503 -13.70 8.28 28.00
C ALA A 503 -12.32 7.64 28.27
N THR A 504 -11.85 7.75 29.51
CA THR A 504 -10.57 7.17 29.94
C THR A 504 -10.60 5.63 29.98
N ASP A 505 -11.73 5.04 30.37
CA ASP A 505 -11.92 3.58 30.34
C ASP A 505 -11.92 3.05 28.91
N GLU A 506 -12.60 3.72 27.97
CA GLU A 506 -12.55 3.34 26.55
C GLU A 506 -11.12 3.41 26.01
N ALA A 507 -10.41 4.52 26.27
CA ALA A 507 -9.02 4.67 25.87
C ALA A 507 -8.13 3.54 26.41
N ARG A 508 -8.36 3.10 27.65
CA ARG A 508 -7.65 1.96 28.25
C ARG A 508 -7.98 0.64 27.52
N GLU A 509 -9.24 0.43 27.16
CA GLU A 509 -9.65 -0.76 26.39
C GLU A 509 -9.04 -0.79 24.99
N ARG A 510 -9.01 0.36 24.28
CA ARG A 510 -8.38 0.53 22.97
C ARG A 510 -6.89 0.22 23.03
N LEU A 511 -6.19 0.84 23.97
CA LEU A 511 -4.77 0.56 24.24
C LEU A 511 -4.52 -0.92 24.57
N ALA A 512 -5.38 -1.55 25.37
CA ALA A 512 -5.24 -2.96 25.70
C ALA A 512 -5.48 -3.86 24.47
N SER A 513 -6.38 -3.45 23.57
CA SER A 513 -6.62 -4.11 22.29
C SER A 513 -5.39 -4.04 21.39
N ILE A 514 -4.84 -2.84 21.18
CA ILE A 514 -3.62 -2.63 20.38
C ILE A 514 -2.45 -3.43 20.97
N HIS A 515 -2.25 -3.35 22.28
CA HIS A 515 -1.18 -4.10 22.95
C HIS A 515 -1.32 -5.61 22.80
N ARG A 516 -2.54 -6.17 22.81
CA ARG A 516 -2.79 -7.61 22.56
C ARG A 516 -2.54 -8.00 21.10
N ASN A 517 -2.89 -7.13 20.15
CA ASN A 517 -2.70 -7.36 18.72
C ASN A 517 -1.24 -7.13 18.29
N GLY A 518 -0.47 -6.39 19.09
CA GLY A 518 0.95 -6.14 18.89
C GLY A 518 1.23 -4.65 18.68
N VAL A 519 2.09 -4.07 19.53
CA VAL A 519 2.50 -2.65 19.45
C VAL A 519 3.28 -2.33 18.18
N ALA A 520 3.86 -3.34 17.51
CA ALA A 520 4.57 -3.16 16.25
C ALA A 520 3.65 -3.04 15.02
N GLY A 521 2.33 -3.19 15.17
CA GLY A 521 1.39 -3.19 14.05
C GLY A 521 1.38 -4.50 13.24
N SER A 522 0.61 -4.51 12.16
CA SER A 522 0.45 -5.63 11.22
C SER A 522 1.51 -5.67 10.11
N ALA A 523 2.61 -4.92 10.26
CA ALA A 523 3.64 -4.76 9.24
C ALA A 523 3.97 -6.11 8.59
N ILE A 524 3.73 -6.19 7.29
CA ILE A 524 3.71 -7.40 6.44
C ILE A 524 5.08 -8.12 6.45
N PHE A 525 6.12 -7.45 6.95
CA PHE A 525 7.47 -7.97 7.12
C PHE A 525 7.81 -8.14 8.60
N ASP A 526 7.35 -9.27 9.15
CA ASP A 526 8.08 -10.18 10.06
C ASP A 526 7.39 -10.49 11.42
N PRO A 527 7.27 -11.77 11.82
CA PRO A 527 6.81 -12.31 13.11
C PRO A 527 7.59 -11.88 14.38
N LEU A 528 7.84 -10.58 14.57
CA LEU A 528 8.61 -9.98 15.65
C LEU A 528 7.74 -9.50 16.80
N ALA A 529 7.25 -10.46 17.59
CA ALA A 529 6.90 -10.17 18.98
C ALA A 529 8.20 -9.92 19.78
N THR A 530 8.84 -8.76 19.60
CA THR A 530 9.63 -8.24 20.73
C THR A 530 8.64 -7.92 21.83
N LYS A 531 8.91 -8.45 23.03
CA LYS A 531 8.05 -8.21 24.17
C LYS A 531 8.04 -6.71 24.44
N ALA A 532 6.86 -6.10 24.33
CA ALA A 532 6.64 -4.71 24.70
C ALA A 532 7.21 -4.45 26.11
N VAL A 533 8.05 -3.43 26.22
CA VAL A 533 8.68 -3.01 27.48
C VAL A 533 7.88 -1.84 28.00
N ARG A 534 7.34 -1.96 29.22
CA ARG A 534 6.66 -0.85 29.88
C ARG A 534 7.65 0.30 30.12
N LEU A 535 7.22 1.54 29.90
CA LEU A 535 7.98 2.76 30.21
C LEU A 535 7.39 3.41 31.48
N PRO A 536 7.98 3.20 32.67
CA PRO A 536 7.46 3.79 33.90
C PRO A 536 7.59 5.31 33.90
N GLY A 537 6.55 6.01 34.36
CA GLY A 537 6.55 7.48 34.46
C GLY A 537 6.29 8.22 33.15
N VAL A 538 5.96 7.50 32.08
CA VAL A 538 5.55 8.06 30.79
C VAL A 538 4.04 7.95 30.66
N GLY A 539 3.36 9.10 30.61
CA GLY A 539 1.91 9.17 30.58
C GLY A 539 1.26 8.41 31.75
N ASP A 540 0.05 7.92 31.54
CA ASP A 540 -0.60 7.00 32.48
C ASP A 540 -0.10 5.56 32.26
N GLU A 541 0.02 5.20 30.98
CA GLU A 541 0.46 3.89 30.54
C GLU A 541 1.23 4.00 29.22
N ALA A 542 2.41 3.38 29.16
CA ALA A 542 3.27 3.45 28.00
C ALA A 542 4.05 2.16 27.79
N TRP A 543 4.20 1.78 26.52
CA TRP A 543 5.02 0.66 26.08
C TRP A 543 5.90 1.06 24.91
N LEU A 544 7.11 0.49 24.91
CA LEU A 544 8.04 0.54 23.80
C LEU A 544 8.24 -0.87 23.25
N VAL A 545 8.13 -1.00 21.94
CA VAL A 545 8.73 -2.05 21.15
C VAL A 545 9.92 -1.43 20.41
N HIS A 546 11.07 -2.08 20.49
CA HIS A 546 12.20 -1.71 19.65
C HIS A 546 12.94 -2.94 19.14
N GLY A 547 13.19 -2.94 17.84
CA GLY A 547 13.95 -3.94 17.14
C GLY A 547 14.92 -3.24 16.19
N ALA A 548 16.08 -3.83 16.00
CA ALA A 548 16.96 -3.47 14.91
C ALA A 548 17.69 -4.73 14.51
N GLY A 549 17.82 -4.99 13.22
CA GLY A 549 18.76 -5.96 12.69
C GLY A 549 20.22 -5.53 12.85
N LEU A 550 21.10 -6.49 12.56
CA LEU A 550 22.54 -6.24 12.56
C LEU A 550 22.88 -5.13 11.57
N GLY A 551 23.73 -4.20 12.02
CA GLY A 551 24.05 -3.02 11.23
C GLY A 551 22.96 -1.94 11.23
N ALA A 552 21.90 -2.05 12.04
CA ALA A 552 20.70 -1.19 11.99
C ALA A 552 19.76 -1.42 10.79
N ARG A 553 19.99 -2.49 10.02
CA ARG A 553 19.03 -2.97 9.01
C ARG A 553 17.71 -3.31 9.69
N ASP A 554 16.58 -2.97 9.11
CA ASP A 554 15.24 -3.30 9.65
C ASP A 554 15.07 -2.78 11.08
N THR A 555 15.29 -1.49 11.28
CA THR A 555 15.07 -0.83 12.57
C THR A 555 13.61 -0.46 12.72
N ASN A 556 12.98 -0.95 13.79
CA ASN A 556 11.58 -0.72 14.10
C ASN A 556 11.44 -0.17 15.53
N VAL A 557 10.73 0.93 15.69
CA VAL A 557 10.35 1.54 16.98
C VAL A 557 8.84 1.67 17.00
N GLY A 558 8.20 1.03 17.98
CA GLY A 558 6.77 1.16 18.25
C GLY A 558 6.56 1.76 19.64
N LEU A 559 5.87 2.90 19.72
CA LEU A 559 5.46 3.54 20.96
C LEU A 559 3.94 3.46 21.06
N LEU A 560 3.44 2.93 22.18
CA LEU A 560 2.01 2.96 22.52
C LEU A 560 1.89 3.67 23.85
N VAL A 561 1.29 4.86 23.86
CA VAL A 561 1.20 5.70 25.05
C VAL A 561 -0.21 6.21 25.23
N ARG A 562 -0.69 6.20 26.47
CA ARG A 562 -1.95 6.82 26.87
C ARG A 562 -1.73 7.90 27.90
N VAL A 563 -2.38 9.03 27.68
CA VAL A 563 -2.50 10.14 28.62
C VAL A 563 -3.98 10.50 28.69
N ARG A 564 -4.61 10.28 29.86
CA ARG A 564 -6.06 10.41 30.03
C ARG A 564 -6.84 9.53 29.05
N ASN A 565 -7.74 10.13 28.28
CA ASN A 565 -8.54 9.49 27.25
C ASN A 565 -7.88 9.48 25.86
N VAL A 566 -6.65 9.97 25.70
CA VAL A 566 -5.94 9.96 24.41
C VAL A 566 -4.91 8.84 24.38
N VAL A 567 -4.98 7.99 23.36
CA VAL A 567 -3.99 6.95 23.04
C VAL A 567 -3.28 7.34 21.75
N VAL A 568 -1.95 7.40 21.79
CA VAL A 568 -1.13 7.55 20.59
C VAL A 568 -0.39 6.24 20.35
N HIS A 569 -0.58 5.67 19.16
CA HIS A 569 0.17 4.54 18.64
C HIS A 569 1.06 5.02 17.51
N LEU A 570 2.36 5.05 17.74
CA LEU A 570 3.36 5.44 16.76
C LEU A 570 4.20 4.21 16.38
N THR A 571 4.38 3.99 15.09
CA THR A 571 5.34 3.02 14.56
C THR A 571 6.27 3.71 13.58
N MET A 572 7.57 3.55 13.77
CA MET A 572 8.60 3.96 12.83
C MET A 572 9.39 2.73 12.41
N GLN A 573 9.44 2.47 11.11
CA GLN A 573 10.16 1.38 10.49
C GLN A 573 11.18 1.96 9.51
N GLN A 574 12.37 1.38 9.51
CA GLN A 574 13.41 1.62 8.52
C GLN A 574 13.92 0.28 8.03
N THR A 575 13.54 -0.13 6.83
CA THR A 575 14.11 -1.29 6.15
C THR A 575 15.18 -0.84 5.17
N THR A 576 16.15 -1.71 4.94
CA THR A 576 17.20 -1.47 3.94
C THR A 576 17.38 -2.74 3.14
N GLU A 577 17.50 -2.60 1.83
CA GLU A 577 17.75 -3.74 0.96
C GLU A 577 19.00 -4.51 1.39
N SER A 578 18.99 -5.82 1.17
CA SER A 578 20.01 -6.72 1.72
C SER A 578 21.44 -6.40 1.27
N TYR A 579 21.60 -5.70 0.14
CA TYR A 579 22.87 -5.24 -0.42
C TYR A 579 23.14 -3.74 -0.17
N GLU A 580 22.19 -2.98 0.37
CA GLU A 580 22.33 -1.56 0.72
C GLU A 580 22.72 -1.41 2.20
N THR A 581 23.63 -0.48 2.50
CA THR A 581 23.89 0.02 3.87
C THR A 581 24.14 1.51 3.92
N SER A 582 23.94 2.21 2.80
CA SER A 582 23.93 3.66 2.75
C SER A 582 22.93 4.19 3.80
N GLY A 583 23.31 5.21 4.59
CA GLY A 583 22.38 6.12 5.34
C GLY A 583 21.25 5.50 6.16
N LEU A 584 21.55 4.35 6.75
CA LEU A 584 20.86 3.86 7.94
C LEU A 584 20.82 4.97 9.00
N ALA A 585 19.63 5.44 9.37
CA ALA A 585 19.49 6.19 10.59
C ALA A 585 19.91 5.29 11.76
N THR A 586 20.69 5.83 12.69
CA THR A 586 21.05 5.05 13.87
C THR A 586 19.78 4.73 14.65
N PRO A 587 19.65 3.54 15.26
CA PRO A 587 18.47 3.20 16.05
C PRO A 587 18.18 4.21 17.16
N TYR A 588 19.22 4.89 17.67
CA TYR A 588 19.08 5.99 18.61
C TYR A 588 18.41 7.23 18.01
N ALA A 589 18.83 7.66 16.81
CA ALA A 589 18.18 8.78 16.12
C ALA A 589 16.70 8.47 15.84
N ILE A 590 16.38 7.21 15.52
CA ILE A 590 15.00 6.76 15.36
C ILE A 590 14.25 6.81 16.71
N GLU A 591 14.81 6.34 17.82
CA GLU A 591 14.19 6.47 19.16
C GLU A 591 13.96 7.94 19.55
N GLU A 592 14.93 8.83 19.30
CA GLU A 592 14.82 10.27 19.58
C GLU A 592 13.75 10.95 18.73
N GLY A 593 13.74 10.68 17.41
CA GLY A 593 12.76 11.23 16.50
C GLY A 593 11.35 10.71 16.78
N ALA A 594 11.21 9.42 17.10
CA ALA A 594 9.92 8.82 17.47
C ALA A 594 9.39 9.42 18.78
N TRP A 595 10.27 9.70 19.74
CA TRP A 595 9.90 10.38 20.97
C TRP A 595 9.46 11.83 20.71
N ALA A 596 10.20 12.58 19.90
CA ALA A 596 9.84 13.96 19.53
C ALA A 596 8.48 14.01 18.80
N ALA A 597 8.23 13.08 17.88
CA ALA A 597 6.94 12.96 17.20
C ALA A 597 5.79 12.66 18.18
N LEU A 598 6.04 11.80 19.18
CA LEU A 598 5.08 11.50 20.23
C LEU A 598 4.80 12.75 21.10
N GLU A 599 5.82 13.52 21.47
CA GLU A 599 5.67 14.77 22.22
C GLU A 599 4.84 15.80 21.43
N GLU A 600 5.17 16.03 20.17
CA GLU A 600 4.44 16.95 19.29
C GLU A 600 2.97 16.53 19.09
N THR A 601 2.72 15.22 18.97
CA THR A 601 1.35 14.68 18.84
C THR A 601 0.52 14.94 20.09
N PHE A 602 1.07 14.68 21.29
CA PHE A 602 0.37 15.00 22.54
C PHE A 602 0.23 16.51 22.77
N GLU A 603 1.22 17.31 22.39
CA GLU A 603 1.15 18.78 22.47
C GLU A 603 0.00 19.32 21.59
N GLY A 604 -0.19 18.75 20.39
CA GLY A 604 -1.33 19.05 19.51
C GLY A 604 -2.69 18.74 20.14
N ALA A 605 -2.75 17.77 21.06
CA ALA A 605 -3.93 17.44 21.86
C ALA A 605 -4.03 18.24 23.18
N GLY A 606 -3.15 19.22 23.42
CA GLY A 606 -3.10 19.99 24.66
C GLY A 606 -2.61 19.18 25.88
N LEU A 607 -1.91 18.08 25.65
CA LEU A 607 -1.39 17.17 26.67
C LEU A 607 0.14 17.24 26.75
N THR A 608 0.67 17.07 27.95
CA THR A 608 2.12 17.06 28.18
C THR A 608 2.61 15.65 28.48
N LEU A 609 3.70 15.25 27.84
CA LEU A 609 4.35 13.98 28.12
C LEU A 609 5.64 14.18 28.92
N THR A 610 5.91 13.30 29.89
CA THR A 610 7.19 13.29 30.61
C THR A 610 8.12 12.27 29.98
N ARG A 611 9.31 12.74 29.58
CA ARG A 611 10.34 11.88 29.04
C ARG A 611 10.93 10.96 30.11
N PRO A 612 11.09 9.64 29.82
CA PRO A 612 11.75 8.76 30.77
C PRO A 612 13.24 9.13 30.85
N THR A 613 13.78 9.11 32.07
CA THR A 613 15.21 9.34 32.33
C THR A 613 15.83 8.10 32.96
N PRO A 614 15.92 6.97 32.23
CA PRO A 614 16.54 5.77 32.76
C PRO A 614 18.04 6.00 32.94
N ASP A 615 18.67 5.23 33.82
CA ASP A 615 20.14 5.18 33.88
C ASP A 615 20.67 4.57 32.60
N VAL A 616 21.20 5.39 31.70
CA VAL A 616 21.75 4.95 30.41
C VAL A 616 23.24 4.61 30.60
N PRO A 617 23.65 3.34 30.46
CA PRO A 617 25.05 2.99 30.54
C PRO A 617 25.80 3.63 29.37
N ASP A 618 26.90 4.33 29.67
CA ASP A 618 27.81 4.83 28.64
C ASP A 618 28.39 3.63 27.88
N VAL A 619 28.22 3.65 26.55
CA VAL A 619 28.74 2.62 25.65
C VAL A 619 29.68 3.27 24.66
N PRO A 620 30.94 2.78 24.56
CA PRO A 620 31.93 3.34 23.66
C PRO A 620 31.40 3.44 22.22
N ALA A 621 31.61 4.60 21.61
CA ALA A 621 31.47 4.81 20.17
C ALA A 621 32.61 4.10 19.39
N LEU A 622 32.56 4.15 18.05
CA LEU A 622 33.68 3.67 17.23
C LEU A 622 34.93 4.53 17.50
N LYS A 623 36.12 3.95 17.30
CA LYS A 623 37.37 4.71 17.40
C LYS A 623 37.37 5.86 16.39
N ARG A 624 37.95 7.00 16.75
CA ARG A 624 38.07 8.17 15.86
C ARG A 624 38.91 7.78 14.62
N ARG A 625 38.28 7.76 13.43
CA ARG A 625 38.89 7.66 12.07
C ARG A 625 39.21 6.27 11.47
N PRO A 626 38.31 5.29 11.41
CA PRO A 626 38.42 4.25 10.41
C PRO A 626 37.82 4.83 9.12
N ASP A 627 38.67 5.40 8.27
CA ASP A 627 38.32 5.48 6.85
C ASP A 627 38.34 4.03 6.35
N LEU A 628 37.19 3.37 6.48
CA LEU A 628 37.05 1.95 6.25
C LEU A 628 37.39 1.61 4.80
N CYS A 629 36.99 2.47 3.87
CA CYS A 629 37.34 2.35 2.46
C CYS A 629 38.85 2.35 2.25
N ARG A 630 39.57 3.29 2.85
CA ARG A 630 41.03 3.34 2.74
C ARG A 630 41.73 2.16 3.42
N LEU A 631 41.21 1.70 4.57
CA LEU A 631 41.81 0.62 5.36
C LEU A 631 41.60 -0.76 4.73
N LEU A 632 40.41 -1.04 4.20
CA LEU A 632 40.07 -2.33 3.58
C LEU A 632 40.33 -2.36 2.08
N GLY A 633 40.51 -1.19 1.43
CA GLY A 633 40.77 -1.08 0.00
C GLY A 633 41.86 -2.04 -0.52
N PRO A 634 43.01 -2.22 0.16
CA PRO A 634 44.01 -3.20 -0.24
C PRO A 634 43.52 -4.66 -0.23
N SER A 635 42.70 -5.05 0.76
CA SER A 635 42.10 -6.39 0.85
C SER A 635 41.02 -6.60 -0.22
N VAL A 636 40.29 -5.54 -0.59
CA VAL A 636 39.20 -5.59 -1.60
C VAL A 636 39.70 -5.46 -3.04
N ALA A 637 40.82 -4.76 -3.28
CA ALA A 637 41.35 -4.55 -4.63
C ALA A 637 41.70 -5.88 -5.37
N GLY A 638 41.97 -6.96 -4.63
CA GLY A 638 42.15 -8.29 -5.19
C GLY A 638 40.85 -9.05 -5.49
N LEU A 639 39.72 -8.59 -4.97
CA LEU A 639 38.39 -9.16 -5.18
C LEU A 639 37.64 -8.42 -6.30
N VAL A 640 37.70 -7.09 -6.29
CA VAL A 640 37.02 -6.23 -7.27
C VAL A 640 38.03 -5.21 -7.85
N PRO A 641 38.86 -5.62 -8.83
CA PRO A 641 39.96 -4.80 -9.31
C PRO A 641 39.48 -3.49 -9.96
N GLY A 642 40.14 -2.38 -9.63
CA GLY A 642 39.88 -1.08 -10.26
C GLY A 642 38.67 -0.32 -9.71
N VAL A 643 37.93 -0.89 -8.75
CA VAL A 643 36.78 -0.23 -8.11
C VAL A 643 37.24 0.57 -6.89
N ALA A 644 36.84 1.85 -6.83
CA ALA A 644 37.08 2.70 -5.66
C ALA A 644 35.99 2.46 -4.60
N GLY A 645 36.38 2.54 -3.33
CA GLY A 645 35.42 2.40 -2.23
C GLY A 645 34.54 3.65 -2.09
N LYS A 646 33.21 3.46 -2.07
CA LYS A 646 32.21 4.46 -1.72
C LYS A 646 31.98 4.44 -0.21
N ASP A 647 32.22 5.57 0.44
CA ASP A 647 31.96 5.74 1.88
C ASP A 647 30.46 5.79 2.14
N LEU A 648 29.98 4.89 3.00
CA LEU A 648 28.55 4.73 3.30
C LEU A 648 28.14 5.41 4.62
N ARG A 649 29.05 6.14 5.26
CA ARG A 649 28.75 6.82 6.53
C ARG A 649 27.60 7.83 6.36
N PRO A 650 26.56 7.78 7.22
CA PRO A 650 25.54 8.82 7.25
C PRO A 650 26.19 10.18 7.54
N LYS A 651 25.85 11.22 6.76
CA LYS A 651 26.38 12.57 6.96
C LYS A 651 26.05 13.13 8.35
N GLY A 652 24.96 12.66 8.97
CA GLY A 652 24.46 13.08 10.29
C GLY A 652 24.97 12.29 11.51
N ASP A 653 25.84 11.28 11.35
CA ASP A 653 26.33 10.48 12.49
C ASP A 653 27.41 11.21 13.32
N ALA A 654 26.99 12.21 14.10
CA ALA A 654 27.86 13.02 14.94
C ALA A 654 28.59 12.19 16.01
N GLU A 655 27.97 11.11 16.49
CA GLU A 655 28.51 10.22 17.51
C GLU A 655 29.53 9.21 16.96
N ARG A 656 29.63 9.07 15.63
CA ARG A 656 30.53 8.13 14.95
C ARG A 656 30.26 6.69 15.38
N ARG A 657 29.00 6.28 15.33
CA ARG A 657 28.58 4.90 15.63
C ARG A 657 28.52 4.03 14.40
N VAL A 658 28.54 4.60 13.20
CA VAL A 658 28.44 3.91 11.93
C VAL A 658 29.69 4.15 11.09
N ALA A 659 30.21 3.10 10.48
CA ALA A 659 31.23 3.18 9.44
C ALA A 659 30.91 2.15 8.37
N GLY A 660 30.88 2.54 7.10
CA GLY A 660 30.59 1.62 6.01
C GLY A 660 31.38 1.94 4.77
N CYS A 661 31.62 0.92 3.94
CA CYS A 661 32.19 1.09 2.63
C CYS A 661 31.65 0.04 1.66
N ALA A 662 31.38 0.44 0.42
CA ALA A 662 31.05 -0.46 -0.67
C ALA A 662 32.04 -0.31 -1.84
N TRP A 663 32.36 -1.42 -2.47
CA TRP A 663 33.07 -1.49 -3.75
C TRP A 663 32.18 -2.30 -4.68
N ASN A 664 31.54 -1.65 -5.63
CA ASN A 664 30.67 -2.29 -6.63
C ASN A 664 31.14 -1.90 -8.03
N THR A 665 31.15 -2.83 -8.98
CA THR A 665 31.43 -2.57 -10.40
C THR A 665 30.40 -1.68 -11.09
N GLY A 666 29.27 -1.39 -10.42
CA GLY A 666 28.27 -0.41 -10.87
C GLY A 666 27.33 -0.95 -11.95
N GLY A 667 27.29 -2.27 -12.15
CA GLY A 667 26.26 -2.97 -12.92
C GLY A 667 26.10 -2.64 -14.40
N ALA A 668 26.77 -1.61 -14.94
CA ALA A 668 26.55 -1.13 -16.31
C ALA A 668 26.87 -2.16 -17.41
N ASP A 669 27.66 -3.18 -17.11
CA ASP A 669 27.95 -4.34 -17.97
C ASP A 669 27.23 -5.63 -17.52
N GLY A 670 26.28 -5.49 -16.58
CA GLY A 670 25.62 -6.61 -15.92
C GLY A 670 26.56 -7.41 -15.01
N ASN A 671 27.67 -6.84 -14.56
CA ASN A 671 28.50 -7.41 -13.49
C ASN A 671 28.07 -6.86 -12.13
N HIS A 672 27.63 -7.76 -11.24
CA HIS A 672 27.21 -7.45 -9.87
C HIS A 672 28.27 -7.82 -8.83
N ASP A 673 29.55 -7.79 -9.23
CA ASP A 673 30.66 -8.01 -8.32
C ASP A 673 30.72 -6.86 -7.32
N GLY A 674 30.54 -7.22 -6.05
CA GLY A 674 30.38 -6.27 -4.97
C GLY A 674 31.01 -6.78 -3.69
N VAL A 675 31.66 -5.88 -2.98
CA VAL A 675 32.01 -6.07 -1.57
C VAL A 675 31.42 -4.91 -0.78
N GLN A 676 30.75 -5.22 0.31
CA GLN A 676 30.25 -4.25 1.26
C GLN A 676 30.68 -4.62 2.67
N VAL A 677 31.12 -3.63 3.43
CA VAL A 677 31.46 -3.80 4.85
C VAL A 677 30.83 -2.66 5.65
N SER A 678 30.06 -3.02 6.67
CA SER A 678 29.43 -2.09 7.60
C SER A 678 29.77 -2.43 9.05
N LEU A 679 30.12 -1.42 9.84
CA LEU A 679 30.34 -1.47 11.27
C LEU A 679 29.31 -0.58 11.95
N HIS A 680 28.68 -1.09 13.00
CA HIS A 680 27.68 -0.37 13.77
C HIS A 680 27.90 -0.59 15.27
N ALA A 681 28.14 0.47 16.02
CA ALA A 681 28.26 0.48 17.46
C ALA A 681 26.93 0.90 18.10
N THR A 682 26.10 -0.08 18.44
CA THR A 682 24.77 0.14 19.00
C THR A 682 24.85 0.97 20.29
N ALA A 683 24.12 2.09 20.32
CA ALA A 683 23.94 2.92 21.50
C ALA A 683 23.03 2.23 22.53
N SER A 684 23.10 2.67 23.78
CA SER A 684 22.08 2.30 24.77
C SER A 684 20.78 3.04 24.47
N SER A 685 19.64 2.41 24.73
CA SER A 685 18.34 3.06 24.56
C SER A 685 18.16 4.14 25.62
N THR A 686 17.84 5.36 25.20
CA THR A 686 17.55 6.48 26.11
C THR A 686 16.16 6.41 26.71
N LEU A 687 15.28 5.57 26.16
CA LEU A 687 13.92 5.39 26.67
C LEU A 687 13.83 4.26 27.72
N THR A 688 14.55 3.16 27.52
CA THR A 688 14.49 1.98 28.41
C THR A 688 15.69 1.80 29.33
N GLY A 689 16.81 2.50 29.07
CA GLY A 689 18.09 2.23 29.72
C GLY A 689 18.74 0.92 29.29
N THR A 690 18.16 0.21 28.30
CA THR A 690 18.77 -1.03 27.83
C THR A 690 20.12 -0.75 27.22
N SER A 691 21.18 -1.37 27.77
CA SER A 691 22.55 -1.19 27.26
C SER A 691 22.66 -1.51 25.77
N GLY A 692 23.55 -0.80 25.07
CA GLY A 692 23.84 -1.08 23.65
C GLY A 692 24.30 -2.51 23.39
N VAL A 693 24.93 -3.18 24.37
CA VAL A 693 25.27 -4.61 24.30
C VAL A 693 24.02 -5.49 24.30
N GLY A 694 23.04 -5.17 25.15
CA GLY A 694 21.76 -5.87 25.21
C GLY A 694 20.95 -5.71 23.92
N LEU A 695 20.96 -4.51 23.34
CA LEU A 695 20.35 -4.22 22.05
C LEU A 695 21.04 -4.98 20.90
N ALA A 696 22.37 -4.91 20.81
CA ALA A 696 23.13 -5.65 19.80
C ALA A 696 22.93 -7.17 19.90
N ARG A 697 22.72 -7.70 21.12
CA ARG A 697 22.36 -9.12 21.33
C ARG A 697 20.98 -9.44 20.77
N ARG A 698 19.98 -8.58 20.99
CA ARG A 698 18.63 -8.76 20.41
C ARG A 698 18.67 -8.68 18.89
N ALA A 699 19.40 -7.72 18.35
CA ALA A 699 19.65 -7.59 16.92
C ALA A 699 20.26 -8.85 16.32
N TRP A 700 21.26 -9.42 17.00
CA TRP A 700 21.85 -10.69 16.60
C TRP A 700 20.83 -11.83 16.58
N THR A 701 20.04 -12.01 17.64
CA THR A 701 19.02 -13.07 17.70
C THR A 701 17.96 -12.90 16.61
N TYR A 702 17.59 -11.66 16.30
CA TYR A 702 16.68 -11.36 15.21
C TYR A 702 17.24 -11.79 13.86
N THR A 703 18.40 -11.23 13.49
CA THR A 703 19.00 -11.55 12.19
C THR A 703 19.41 -13.03 12.12
N ALA A 704 19.74 -13.68 13.25
CA ALA A 704 19.90 -15.14 13.39
C ALA A 704 18.70 -15.88 12.80
N LYS A 705 17.53 -15.65 13.41
CA LYS A 705 16.26 -16.27 13.03
C LYS A 705 15.89 -16.00 11.57
N ALA A 706 16.07 -14.77 11.09
CA ALA A 706 15.76 -14.39 9.71
C ALA A 706 16.63 -15.14 8.67
N LEU A 707 17.77 -15.71 9.06
CA LEU A 707 18.63 -16.52 8.19
C LEU A 707 18.63 -18.02 8.58
N ASP A 708 17.74 -18.47 9.47
CA ASP A 708 17.68 -19.89 9.86
C ASP A 708 17.22 -20.77 8.68
N ASP A 709 16.50 -20.20 7.70
CA ASP A 709 16.06 -20.89 6.49
C ASP A 709 17.12 -20.92 5.36
N ALA A 710 18.30 -20.31 5.58
CA ALA A 710 19.37 -20.34 4.59
C ALA A 710 20.13 -21.68 4.63
N ASP A 711 20.31 -22.30 3.46
CA ASP A 711 20.87 -23.65 3.32
C ASP A 711 22.32 -23.81 3.87
N ASP A 712 23.09 -22.72 3.96
CA ASP A 712 24.50 -22.74 4.40
C ASP A 712 24.78 -21.71 5.52
N ASN A 713 24.10 -21.85 6.66
CA ASN A 713 24.31 -21.01 7.84
C ASN A 713 25.17 -21.74 8.89
N ARG A 714 26.38 -21.22 9.17
CA ARG A 714 27.28 -21.81 10.17
C ARG A 714 27.98 -20.78 11.05
N THR A 715 28.33 -21.18 12.27
CA THR A 715 29.08 -20.35 13.21
C THR A 715 30.55 -20.22 12.82
N VAL A 716 31.14 -19.04 13.02
CA VAL A 716 32.56 -18.77 12.75
C VAL A 716 33.31 -18.57 14.06
N ASP A 717 34.16 -19.53 14.42
CA ASP A 717 34.92 -19.47 15.66
C ASP A 717 36.03 -18.40 15.61
N GLY A 718 36.30 -17.78 16.76
CA GLY A 718 37.38 -16.80 16.91
C GLY A 718 37.11 -15.41 16.31
N LEU A 719 35.91 -15.16 15.79
CA LEU A 719 35.51 -13.87 15.23
C LEU A 719 34.44 -13.22 16.13
N GLY A 720 34.86 -12.38 17.07
CA GLY A 720 33.95 -11.73 18.03
C GLY A 720 33.41 -12.67 19.13
N GLU A 721 32.29 -12.29 19.77
CA GLU A 721 31.58 -13.14 20.74
C GLU A 721 30.60 -14.10 20.06
N ARG A 722 30.07 -13.67 18.91
CA ARG A 722 29.21 -14.44 18.02
C ARG A 722 29.58 -14.04 16.60
N ALA A 723 29.78 -15.01 15.73
CA ALA A 723 29.88 -14.78 14.30
C ALA A 723 29.21 -15.93 13.56
N ARG A 724 28.71 -15.62 12.39
CA ARG A 724 28.11 -16.57 11.46
C ARG A 724 28.44 -16.15 10.05
N VAL A 725 28.46 -17.14 9.18
CA VAL A 725 28.51 -16.95 7.75
C VAL A 725 27.32 -17.63 7.12
N VAL A 726 26.75 -16.97 6.11
CA VAL A 726 25.67 -17.47 5.30
C VAL A 726 26.10 -17.38 3.85
N GLY A 727 26.22 -18.52 3.20
CA GLY A 727 26.41 -18.64 1.77
C GLY A 727 25.08 -18.84 1.06
N TRP A 728 24.92 -18.27 -0.14
CA TRP A 728 23.80 -18.63 -1.01
C TRP A 728 24.16 -18.54 -2.48
N ASP A 729 23.55 -19.44 -3.25
CA ASP A 729 23.59 -19.44 -4.70
C ASP A 729 22.43 -18.59 -5.22
N ALA A 730 22.70 -17.32 -5.55
CA ALA A 730 21.73 -16.51 -6.24
C ALA A 730 21.81 -16.81 -7.75
N THR A 731 20.91 -17.66 -8.24
CA THR A 731 20.76 -17.85 -9.69
C THR A 731 19.96 -16.68 -10.23
N TRP A 732 20.65 -15.65 -10.70
CA TRP A 732 20.03 -14.56 -11.43
C TRP A 732 19.96 -14.93 -12.92
N LEU A 733 18.83 -14.72 -13.57
CA LEU A 733 18.69 -14.99 -15.01
C LEU A 733 19.17 -13.75 -15.78
N GLN A 734 20.37 -13.80 -16.36
CA GLN A 734 20.84 -12.75 -17.26
C GLN A 734 20.25 -12.94 -18.66
N GLY A 735 19.49 -11.96 -19.14
CA GLY A 735 19.15 -11.82 -20.55
C GLY A 735 18.24 -12.90 -21.15
N ARG A 736 18.48 -13.24 -22.43
CA ARG A 736 17.66 -14.18 -23.21
C ARG A 736 17.64 -15.54 -22.54
N VAL A 737 16.50 -16.23 -22.62
CA VAL A 737 16.32 -17.63 -22.23
C VAL A 737 17.51 -18.49 -22.69
N GLY A 738 18.45 -18.78 -21.78
CA GLY A 738 19.68 -19.54 -22.07
C GLY A 738 20.97 -19.04 -21.42
N ASP A 739 21.12 -17.74 -21.12
CA ASP A 739 22.38 -17.13 -20.63
C ASP A 739 22.40 -16.86 -19.11
N ALA A 740 22.00 -17.84 -18.29
CA ALA A 740 22.00 -17.67 -16.83
C ALA A 740 23.44 -17.58 -16.28
N LYS A 741 23.84 -16.40 -15.80
CA LYS A 741 25.01 -16.27 -14.93
C LYS A 741 24.59 -16.56 -13.49
N LYS A 742 25.34 -17.41 -12.80
CA LYS A 742 25.14 -17.63 -11.37
C LYS A 742 26.07 -16.72 -10.60
N TRP A 743 25.51 -15.95 -9.68
CA TRP A 743 26.29 -15.27 -8.67
C TRP A 743 26.22 -16.08 -7.39
N GLN A 744 27.38 -16.22 -6.79
CA GLN A 744 27.47 -16.68 -5.42
C GLN A 744 27.58 -15.43 -4.56
N ALA A 745 26.99 -15.50 -3.39
CA ALA A 745 27.16 -14.48 -2.37
C ALA A 745 27.42 -15.15 -1.03
N ALA A 746 28.19 -14.44 -0.21
CA ALA A 746 28.40 -14.79 1.18
C ALA A 746 28.22 -13.55 2.04
N ARG A 747 27.54 -13.74 3.17
CA ARG A 747 27.37 -12.73 4.21
C ARG A 747 28.02 -13.22 5.49
N VAL A 748 28.86 -12.40 6.09
CA VAL A 748 29.38 -12.63 7.44
C VAL A 748 28.85 -11.56 8.36
N ASP A 749 28.18 -12.02 9.42
CA ASP A 749 27.73 -11.17 10.51
C ASP A 749 28.58 -11.48 11.74
N VAL A 750 29.05 -10.45 12.44
CA VAL A 750 29.80 -10.55 13.69
C VAL A 750 29.21 -9.63 14.74
N ARG A 751 29.11 -10.11 15.99
CA ARG A 751 28.86 -9.27 17.16
C ARG A 751 30.02 -9.38 18.16
N ARG A 752 30.51 -8.23 18.61
CA ARG A 752 31.48 -8.09 19.70
C ARG A 752 31.01 -6.97 20.64
N ARG A 753 30.48 -7.33 21.81
CA ARG A 753 29.79 -6.39 22.73
C ARG A 753 28.65 -5.65 22.03
N ASN A 754 28.73 -4.32 21.92
CA ASN A 754 27.80 -3.44 21.23
C ASN A 754 28.18 -3.17 19.77
N LEU A 755 29.34 -3.65 19.32
CA LEU A 755 29.77 -3.55 17.93
C LEU A 755 29.22 -4.73 17.13
N THR A 756 28.58 -4.42 16.01
CA THR A 756 28.21 -5.39 14.97
C THR A 756 28.97 -5.08 13.70
N VAL A 757 29.43 -6.12 12.99
CA VAL A 757 30.07 -6.02 11.68
C VAL A 757 29.30 -6.90 10.73
N THR A 758 28.92 -6.37 9.58
CA THR A 758 28.32 -7.13 8.49
C THR A 758 29.19 -6.95 7.25
N VAL A 759 29.54 -8.06 6.63
CA VAL A 759 30.28 -8.12 5.36
C VAL A 759 29.43 -8.87 4.37
N VAL A 760 29.22 -8.31 3.19
CA VAL A 760 28.60 -8.99 2.06
C VAL A 760 29.62 -9.02 0.93
N VAL A 761 29.87 -10.21 0.40
CA VAL A 761 30.71 -10.43 -0.79
C VAL A 761 29.86 -11.15 -1.81
N GLN A 762 29.72 -10.56 -2.98
CA GLN A 762 29.01 -11.15 -4.12
C GLN A 762 29.95 -11.09 -5.31
N LEU A 763 30.35 -12.24 -5.86
CA LEU A 763 31.25 -12.28 -7.00
C LEU A 763 30.84 -13.39 -7.96
N HIS A 764 30.97 -13.15 -9.26
CA HIS A 764 30.76 -14.16 -10.27
C HIS A 764 31.94 -15.14 -10.36
N GLY A 765 31.64 -16.40 -10.66
CA GLY A 765 32.66 -17.40 -11.00
C GLY A 765 33.50 -17.95 -9.83
N LEU A 766 33.14 -17.61 -8.59
CA LEU A 766 33.75 -18.15 -7.38
C LEU A 766 32.78 -19.10 -6.66
N SER A 767 33.29 -20.10 -5.96
CA SER A 767 32.44 -20.94 -5.11
C SER A 767 31.97 -20.17 -3.88
N THR A 768 30.79 -20.53 -3.37
CA THR A 768 30.24 -20.01 -2.12
C THR A 768 31.26 -20.13 -0.97
N ASP A 769 31.88 -21.30 -0.78
CA ASP A 769 32.98 -21.49 0.19
C ASP A 769 34.10 -20.46 0.07
N THR A 770 34.52 -20.14 -1.16
CA THR A 770 35.58 -19.14 -1.39
C THR A 770 35.10 -17.76 -0.94
N LEU A 771 33.86 -17.40 -1.28
CA LEU A 771 33.28 -16.11 -0.86
C LEU A 771 33.12 -16.03 0.65
N GLU A 772 32.72 -17.11 1.31
CA GLU A 772 32.66 -17.19 2.77
C GLU A 772 34.02 -16.89 3.40
N GLU A 773 35.10 -17.53 2.92
CA GLU A 773 36.45 -17.29 3.42
C GLU A 773 36.88 -15.83 3.23
N ARG A 774 36.55 -15.23 2.08
CA ARG A 774 36.84 -13.81 1.81
C ARG A 774 36.05 -12.88 2.73
N ALA A 775 34.75 -13.14 2.91
CA ALA A 775 33.90 -12.37 3.79
C ALA A 775 34.38 -12.46 5.26
N ILE A 776 34.82 -13.65 5.70
CA ILE A 776 35.38 -13.87 7.04
C ILE A 776 36.69 -13.09 7.22
N ALA A 777 37.56 -13.09 6.21
CA ALA A 777 38.81 -12.35 6.24
C ALA A 777 38.57 -10.83 6.34
N LEU A 778 37.67 -10.29 5.51
CA LEU A 778 37.29 -8.87 5.55
C LEU A 778 36.64 -8.48 6.88
N ALA A 779 35.79 -9.35 7.46
CA ALA A 779 35.19 -9.10 8.76
C ALA A 779 36.24 -9.02 9.87
N ARG A 780 37.29 -9.85 9.79
CA ARG A 780 38.45 -9.81 10.70
C ARG A 780 39.23 -8.51 10.55
N ASP A 781 39.51 -8.09 9.32
CA ASP A 781 40.21 -6.83 9.03
C ASP A 781 39.39 -5.62 9.54
N ALA A 782 38.07 -5.62 9.30
CA ALA A 782 37.15 -4.61 9.78
C ALA A 782 37.15 -4.51 11.31
N LEU A 783 37.07 -5.64 12.02
CA LEU A 783 37.17 -5.68 13.49
C LEU A 783 38.53 -5.18 14.00
N ALA A 784 39.62 -5.46 13.29
CA ALA A 784 40.95 -4.99 13.65
C ALA A 784 41.04 -3.45 13.59
N THR A 785 40.24 -2.77 12.76
CA THR A 785 40.16 -1.30 12.76
C THR A 785 39.62 -0.72 14.07
N GLN A 786 38.80 -1.49 14.79
CA GLN A 786 38.31 -1.15 16.13
C GLN A 786 39.18 -1.75 17.24
N GLY A 787 40.17 -2.56 16.88
CA GLY A 787 41.02 -3.34 17.76
C GLY A 787 41.91 -2.48 18.65
N GLY A 788 41.62 -2.54 19.95
CA GLY A 788 42.41 -2.17 21.13
C GLY A 788 41.91 -3.02 22.27
#